data_AF-A0A7G7VLY4-F1
#
_entry.id   AF-A0A7G7VLY4-F1
#
_cell.length_a   1.000
_cell.length_b   1.000
_cell.length_c   1.000
_cell.angle_alpha   90.00
_cell.angle_beta   90.00
_cell.angle_gamma   90.00
#
_symmetry.space_group_name_H-M   'P 1'
#
loop_
_entity.id
_entity.type
_entity.pdbx_description
1 polymer ?
#
loop_
_entity_poly.entity_id
_entity_poly.type
_entity_poly.pdbx_seq_one_letter_code
_entity_poly.pdbx_strand_id
1 'polypeptide(L)'
;MKKKKKKQARTTGVPQSSHKIRLGYLSSDFGTGRTRDLLPAFFFWYDRARFDIYAYHTGVEGDTASFAKNAALREIGHHSPQEAAEEIQRDKIDLLVDLSLRMPDDHIRSIMQLRPAPYIVSLAADCPKELAERLPSVEGEKIFSHCYTPFERVQHYTYRPPLLDTGVPSIGVVGELKRDEAERFVSLVVKLLQGEHVVRLILPARVAEGLSEEDFARIAEAGSEDAVLELVDELSYEVLDLVVGVDVDLVDVCRAADHGVPLLTTEASVCGHRARMLLEKLELIPAYNGAELVAEIGRLLSDQSRLSEFHECLHWRLLDLFDGGAVMFSVERAYSRVFAQMNQEQGAEITKTLLDAASREDWETVLFAAHALDGMNQLEAELRMSLAWAYYFLGQGSHAGRWALAATGLARDREAARLYLSVISKSPPGTGQEIYERARYGLRLIEEGLPAVPEIRAALLKACMIYAGLVQGGEAASTYTRLYAMQAEKTEMHRFYYGASLFHLNAVDLPAAEVYQRSLHYGELFSDVQPYSHMGRRKKEKIRIGYISGDFRYHVMQYFVWPFLAGFDQDSFEVYVYSLGEPDQFSQFFQTLVTCWRDLSDCNMDMAKIAGKIYRDEIDILFDLAGHTAESGLAALAWKPAPIQLSGLGYMATTGLPAVDYFVTDHYCDPEGGGSEQVYVEKLLRLTSQFCYNGYTHLPASDGAPARHREYILFASFNQYRKIRDDMLVAWRQIMERIPNSRLLLKNSAYQQPGVAMTAYKRLKEMGFDMSRVTFEPGTKDYMMRYLDVDIALDTFPWPGGGTTCDALYMGVPVISYYTERHSTRFSYSILANMGLAELASERMEDYIETAVALAGNLDLLDALHRELRPRMKASPVMDQEGYIREMEGCYRAIWAQWQAHAESI
;
A
#
# COMPACT_ATOMS: atom_id res chain seq x y z
N MET A 1 8.47 79.01 10.12
CA MET A 1 7.88 77.84 10.82
C MET A 1 6.84 77.18 9.92
N LYS A 2 7.07 75.97 9.40
CA LYS A 2 6.03 75.01 8.95
C LYS A 2 6.67 73.68 8.51
N LYS A 3 5.96 72.61 8.85
CA LYS A 3 6.32 71.19 8.93
C LYS A 3 6.79 70.57 7.60
N LYS A 4 7.84 69.73 7.64
CA LYS A 4 8.16 68.75 6.58
C LYS A 4 7.40 67.44 6.87
N LYS A 5 6.49 67.05 5.98
CA LYS A 5 5.91 65.69 5.92
C LYS A 5 6.88 64.77 5.18
N LYS A 6 7.34 63.69 5.82
CA LYS A 6 7.98 62.54 5.15
C LYS A 6 6.86 61.69 4.52
N LYS A 7 6.91 61.48 3.21
CA LYS A 7 6.13 60.48 2.49
C LYS A 7 6.90 59.15 2.59
N GLN A 8 6.36 58.19 3.33
CA GLN A 8 6.72 56.76 3.16
C GLN A 8 6.07 56.29 1.86
N ALA A 9 6.90 55.90 0.89
CA ALA A 9 6.44 55.14 -0.26
C ALA A 9 6.28 53.68 0.18
N ARG A 10 5.03 53.27 0.45
CA ARG A 10 4.64 51.87 0.38
C ARG A 10 4.51 51.54 -1.10
N THR A 11 5.38 50.67 -1.60
CA THR A 11 5.27 50.05 -2.93
C THR A 11 4.04 49.14 -2.94
N THR A 12 2.96 49.65 -3.51
CA THR A 12 1.80 48.88 -3.98
C THR A 12 2.14 48.31 -5.34
N GLY A 13 2.45 47.03 -5.40
CA GLY A 13 2.67 46.29 -6.63
C GLY A 13 2.27 44.83 -6.40
N VAL A 14 1.38 44.33 -7.26
CA VAL A 14 1.10 42.89 -7.42
C VAL A 14 2.44 42.15 -7.51
N PRO A 15 2.65 40.98 -6.89
CA PRO A 15 3.83 40.18 -7.16
C PRO A 15 3.78 39.75 -8.63
N GLN A 16 4.48 40.51 -9.47
CA GLN A 16 4.50 40.37 -10.93
C GLN A 16 5.72 39.54 -11.35
N SER A 17 6.02 38.47 -10.62
CA SER A 17 7.14 37.59 -10.94
C SER A 17 6.67 36.15 -10.95
N SER A 18 7.01 35.43 -12.02
CA SER A 18 6.99 33.97 -12.20
C SER A 18 7.87 33.22 -11.18
N HIS A 19 8.06 33.78 -9.99
CA HIS A 19 8.94 33.26 -8.96
C HIS A 19 8.10 32.50 -7.94
N LYS A 20 8.62 31.36 -7.51
CA LYS A 20 8.01 30.58 -6.44
C LYS A 20 7.94 31.38 -5.14
N ILE A 21 6.88 31.11 -4.38
CA ILE A 21 6.65 31.68 -3.05
C ILE A 21 7.61 30.98 -2.08
N ARG A 22 8.39 31.76 -1.32
CA ARG A 22 9.28 31.25 -0.29
C ARG A 22 8.49 31.04 0.99
N LEU A 23 8.30 29.79 1.38
CA LEU A 23 7.52 29.37 2.53
C LEU A 23 8.45 28.93 3.65
N GLY A 24 8.35 29.57 4.81
CA GLY A 24 9.10 29.19 6.00
C GLY A 24 8.22 28.43 6.98
N TYR A 25 8.63 27.24 7.39
CA TYR A 25 7.97 26.48 8.45
C TYR A 25 8.78 26.57 9.74
N LEU A 26 8.15 27.05 10.80
CA LEU A 26 8.76 27.25 12.11
C LEU A 26 8.19 26.23 13.10
N SER A 27 9.08 25.45 13.74
CA SER A 27 8.69 24.45 14.74
C SER A 27 9.85 24.10 15.67
N SER A 28 9.55 23.85 16.94
CA SER A 28 10.47 23.25 17.90
C SER A 28 10.57 21.73 17.77
N ASP A 29 9.66 21.09 17.03
CA ASP A 29 9.48 19.63 17.03
C ASP A 29 10.16 18.90 15.83
N PHE A 30 10.95 19.60 15.01
CA PHE A 30 11.61 18.99 13.84
C PHE A 30 12.70 17.98 14.22
N GLY A 31 13.29 18.05 15.40
CA GLY A 31 14.32 17.10 15.84
C GLY A 31 13.77 16.01 16.75
N THR A 32 12.99 16.39 17.75
CA THR A 32 12.21 15.50 18.63
C THR A 32 10.97 16.27 19.06
N GLY A 33 9.93 15.58 19.51
CA GLY A 33 8.75 16.26 20.03
C GLY A 33 7.45 15.54 19.71
N ARG A 34 6.41 15.92 20.44
CA ARG A 34 5.12 15.24 20.43
C ARG A 34 4.38 15.43 19.11
N THR A 35 4.56 16.55 18.43
CA THR A 35 3.85 16.87 17.18
C THR A 35 4.63 16.48 15.92
N ARG A 36 5.84 15.91 16.09
CA ARG A 36 6.75 15.54 15.00
C ARG A 36 6.07 14.72 13.90
N ASP A 37 5.19 13.79 14.25
CA ASP A 37 4.47 12.92 13.29
C ASP A 37 3.44 13.64 12.42
N LEU A 38 3.10 14.90 12.75
CA LEU A 38 2.20 15.75 11.96
C LEU A 38 2.95 16.61 10.91
N LEU A 39 4.27 16.70 11.04
CA LEU A 39 5.10 17.63 10.25
C LEU A 39 5.50 17.12 8.86
N PRO A 40 5.70 15.81 8.59
CA PRO A 40 6.19 15.33 7.30
C PRO A 40 5.36 15.84 6.12
N ALA A 41 4.06 16.02 6.32
CA ALA A 41 3.19 16.35 5.20
C ALA A 41 3.49 17.67 4.50
N PHE A 42 3.98 18.65 5.26
CA PHE A 42 4.39 19.96 4.75
C PHE A 42 5.63 19.88 3.84
N PHE A 43 6.42 18.80 3.90
CA PHE A 43 7.67 18.66 3.17
C PHE A 43 7.60 17.65 2.02
N PHE A 44 6.67 16.69 2.10
CA PHE A 44 6.55 15.63 1.10
C PHE A 44 5.48 15.91 0.04
N TRP A 45 4.34 16.49 0.41
CA TRP A 45 3.19 16.66 -0.50
C TRP A 45 2.91 18.10 -0.93
N TYR A 46 3.85 19.01 -0.70
CA TYR A 46 3.69 20.41 -1.09
C TYR A 46 3.74 20.61 -2.61
N ASP A 47 3.15 21.70 -3.09
CA ASP A 47 3.22 22.09 -4.49
C ASP A 47 4.58 22.69 -4.86
N ARG A 48 5.46 21.81 -5.34
CA ARG A 48 6.81 22.15 -5.82
C ARG A 48 6.82 23.14 -6.99
N ALA A 49 5.73 23.29 -7.74
CA ALA A 49 5.65 24.26 -8.82
C ALA A 49 5.44 25.69 -8.27
N ARG A 50 4.88 25.82 -7.06
CA ARG A 50 4.53 27.11 -6.46
C ARG A 50 5.43 27.54 -5.33
N PHE A 51 5.97 26.59 -4.55
CA PHE A 51 6.65 26.91 -3.30
C PHE A 51 8.10 26.45 -3.29
N ASP A 52 8.97 27.25 -2.66
CA ASP A 52 10.28 26.84 -2.16
C ASP A 52 10.21 26.84 -0.63
N ILE A 53 10.51 25.70 0.01
CA ILE A 53 10.31 25.53 1.44
C ILE A 53 11.63 25.68 2.21
N TYR A 54 11.53 26.37 3.34
CA TYR A 54 12.54 26.55 4.36
C TYR A 54 12.01 25.99 5.68
N ALA A 55 12.86 25.32 6.45
CA ALA A 55 12.54 24.80 7.77
C ALA A 55 13.38 25.54 8.82
N TYR A 56 12.74 26.03 9.87
CA TYR A 56 13.39 26.73 10.98
C TYR A 56 13.14 25.92 12.25
N HIS A 57 14.15 25.18 12.68
CA HIS A 57 14.10 24.36 13.89
C HIS A 57 14.49 25.21 15.10
N THR A 58 13.53 25.49 15.98
CA THR A 58 13.76 26.22 17.23
C THR A 58 14.08 25.29 18.41
N GLY A 59 13.94 23.98 18.23
CA GLY A 59 14.41 22.98 19.18
C GLY A 59 15.93 22.83 19.13
N VAL A 60 16.49 22.16 20.14
CA VAL A 60 17.94 21.94 20.27
C VAL A 60 18.32 20.45 20.32
N GLU A 61 17.34 19.55 20.23
CA GLU A 61 17.53 18.11 20.38
C GLU A 61 16.86 17.31 19.25
N GLY A 62 17.36 16.09 19.03
CA GLY A 62 16.80 15.10 18.09
C GLY A 62 17.26 15.23 16.64
N ASP A 63 16.82 14.30 15.79
CA ASP A 63 17.26 14.17 14.40
C ASP A 63 16.36 14.94 13.42
N THR A 64 16.94 15.92 12.73
CA THR A 64 16.27 16.77 11.73
C THR A 64 16.50 16.32 10.28
N ALA A 65 17.32 15.29 10.05
CA ALA A 65 17.82 14.90 8.74
C ALA A 65 16.72 14.52 7.74
N SER A 66 15.60 13.99 8.22
CA SER A 66 14.44 13.66 7.37
C SER A 66 13.84 14.88 6.67
N PHE A 67 13.83 16.04 7.34
CA PHE A 67 13.24 17.28 6.83
C PHE A 67 14.21 18.03 5.90
N ALA A 68 15.51 17.96 6.19
CA ALA A 68 16.56 18.59 5.37
C ALA A 68 16.66 18.03 3.94
N LYS A 69 16.07 16.86 3.66
CA LYS A 69 16.04 16.27 2.31
C LYS A 69 15.19 17.07 1.31
N ASN A 70 14.17 17.79 1.78
CA ASN A 70 13.19 18.47 0.92
C ASN A 70 13.08 19.98 1.18
N ALA A 71 13.85 20.53 2.13
CA ALA A 71 13.82 21.94 2.47
C ALA A 71 15.19 22.44 2.91
N ALA A 72 15.43 23.75 2.78
CA ALA A 72 16.57 24.39 3.40
C ALA A 72 16.33 24.51 4.92
N LEU A 73 16.97 23.64 5.69
CA LEU A 73 16.81 23.60 7.15
C LEU A 73 17.84 24.50 7.85
N ARG A 74 17.36 25.34 8.76
CA ARG A 74 18.14 26.19 9.68
C ARG A 74 17.90 25.73 11.11
N GLU A 75 18.98 25.41 11.81
CA GLU A 75 18.93 25.12 13.24
C GLU A 75 19.16 26.43 14.00
N ILE A 76 18.07 26.96 14.56
CA ILE A 76 18.05 28.29 15.19
C ILE A 76 17.72 28.21 16.68
N GLY A 77 17.63 27.01 17.27
CA GLY A 77 17.29 26.83 18.68
C GLY A 77 18.28 27.41 19.68
N HIS A 78 19.53 27.63 19.28
CA HIS A 78 20.55 28.31 20.10
C HIS A 78 20.65 29.82 19.82
N HIS A 79 19.97 30.33 18.80
CA HIS A 79 19.97 31.75 18.47
C HIS A 79 19.10 32.52 19.47
N SER A 80 19.43 33.79 19.73
CA SER A 80 18.47 34.71 20.34
C SER A 80 17.30 34.96 19.36
N PRO A 81 16.11 35.37 19.84
CA PRO A 81 14.98 35.66 18.95
C PRO A 81 15.32 36.69 17.85
N GLN A 82 16.23 37.62 18.13
CA GLN A 82 16.71 38.61 17.18
C GLN A 82 17.57 37.99 16.08
N GLU A 83 18.54 37.13 16.43
CA GLU A 83 19.39 36.42 15.48
C GLU A 83 18.58 35.47 14.60
N ALA A 84 17.64 34.73 15.20
CA ALA A 84 16.69 33.88 14.48
C ALA A 84 15.84 34.68 13.49
N ALA A 85 15.29 35.83 13.90
CA ALA A 85 14.51 36.70 13.02
C ALA A 85 15.36 37.27 11.86
N GLU A 86 16.62 37.65 12.11
CA GLU A 86 17.55 38.14 11.08
C GLU A 86 17.91 37.04 10.07
N GLU A 87 18.03 35.80 10.51
CA GLU A 87 18.25 34.65 9.63
C GLU A 87 17.04 34.39 8.73
N ILE A 88 15.82 34.37 9.28
CA ILE A 88 14.59 34.24 8.49
C ILE A 88 14.46 35.39 7.48
N GLN A 89 14.78 36.63 7.87
CA GLN A 89 14.77 37.78 6.97
C GLN A 89 15.79 37.65 5.83
N ARG A 90 16.95 37.06 6.09
CA ARG A 90 18.01 36.84 5.08
C ARG A 90 17.55 35.89 3.98
N ASP A 91 16.77 34.87 4.32
CA ASP A 91 16.19 33.93 3.37
C ASP A 91 15.03 34.55 2.56
N LYS A 92 14.55 35.74 2.93
CA LYS A 92 13.48 36.51 2.26
C LYS A 92 12.17 35.72 2.16
N ILE A 93 11.74 35.14 3.28
CA ILE A 93 10.50 34.39 3.37
C ILE A 93 9.29 35.28 3.08
N ASP A 94 8.43 34.83 2.17
CA ASP A 94 7.19 35.52 1.80
C ASP A 94 6.08 35.25 2.82
N LEU A 95 5.96 33.98 3.24
CA LEU A 95 5.02 33.53 4.26
C LEU A 95 5.73 32.65 5.28
N LEU A 96 5.73 33.08 6.54
CA LEU A 96 6.18 32.27 7.67
C LEU A 96 4.97 31.58 8.31
N VAL A 97 5.07 30.28 8.51
CA VAL A 97 4.01 29.44 9.10
C VAL A 97 4.55 28.80 10.36
N ASP A 98 3.94 29.15 11.49
CA ASP A 98 4.12 28.44 12.75
C ASP A 98 3.31 27.15 12.74
N LEU A 99 4.01 26.02 12.92
CA LEU A 99 3.45 24.67 12.90
C LEU A 99 3.06 24.16 14.29
N SER A 100 3.11 25.00 15.32
CA SER A 100 2.66 24.65 16.67
C SER A 100 1.19 24.19 16.66
N LEU A 101 0.85 23.17 17.44
CA LEU A 101 -0.50 22.60 17.47
C LEU A 101 -1.47 23.38 18.37
N ARG A 102 -1.06 23.70 19.60
CA ARG A 102 -1.88 24.39 20.60
C ARG A 102 -1.54 25.86 20.70
N MET A 103 -0.37 26.15 21.24
CA MET A 103 0.18 27.49 21.39
C MET A 103 1.66 27.46 21.02
N PRO A 104 2.19 28.48 20.33
CA PRO A 104 3.62 28.59 20.08
C PRO A 104 4.38 28.84 21.39
N ASP A 105 5.56 28.23 21.53
CA ASP A 105 6.43 28.43 22.68
C ASP A 105 6.98 29.86 22.78
N ASP A 106 7.54 30.23 23.94
CA ASP A 106 8.05 31.58 24.23
C ASP A 106 9.07 32.07 23.18
N HIS A 107 9.88 31.15 22.67
CA HIS A 107 10.92 31.47 21.71
C HIS A 107 10.31 31.78 20.33
N ILE A 108 9.43 30.90 19.84
CA ILE A 108 8.66 31.10 18.60
C ILE A 108 7.84 32.39 18.68
N ARG A 109 7.17 32.65 19.81
CA ARG A 109 6.40 33.89 20.01
C ARG A 109 7.29 35.12 19.92
N SER A 110 8.46 35.09 20.55
CA SER A 110 9.42 36.20 20.50
C SER A 110 9.93 36.47 19.08
N ILE A 111 10.21 35.42 18.31
CA ILE A 111 10.59 35.53 16.88
C ILE A 111 9.47 36.16 16.07
N MET A 112 8.23 35.65 16.19
CA MET A 112 7.09 36.15 15.41
C MET A 112 6.73 37.61 15.73
N GLN A 113 6.91 38.07 16.97
CA GLN A 113 6.72 39.47 17.36
C GLN A 113 7.65 40.45 16.60
N LEU A 114 8.85 39.98 16.21
CA LEU A 114 9.79 40.76 15.42
C LEU A 114 9.41 40.86 13.94
N ARG A 115 8.33 40.17 13.52
CA ARG A 115 7.76 40.18 12.17
C ARG A 115 8.82 39.92 11.07
N PRO A 116 9.53 38.78 11.11
CA PRO A 116 10.62 38.50 10.16
C PRO A 116 10.17 38.23 8.72
N ALA A 117 8.87 37.99 8.51
CA ALA A 117 8.26 37.84 7.18
C ALA A 117 7.07 38.79 7.01
N PRO A 118 6.72 39.18 5.77
CA PRO A 118 5.58 40.04 5.49
C PRO A 118 4.25 39.46 6.00
N TYR A 119 4.05 38.16 5.76
CA TYR A 119 2.89 37.40 6.21
C TYR A 119 3.32 36.34 7.22
N ILE A 120 2.55 36.22 8.30
CA ILE A 120 2.78 35.22 9.35
C ILE A 120 1.45 34.58 9.67
N VAL A 121 1.40 33.26 9.55
CA VAL A 121 0.24 32.43 9.89
C VAL A 121 0.64 31.46 11.00
N SER A 122 -0.25 31.24 11.95
CA SER A 122 -0.09 30.15 12.93
C SER A 122 -1.18 29.10 12.74
N LEU A 123 -0.77 27.84 12.79
CA LEU A 123 -1.68 26.70 12.82
C LEU A 123 -2.16 26.36 14.23
N ALA A 124 -1.61 27.03 15.24
CA ALA A 124 -1.89 26.76 16.64
C ALA A 124 -3.31 27.23 17.01
N ALA A 125 -4.05 26.38 17.72
CA ALA A 125 -5.44 26.64 18.10
C ALA A 125 -5.59 27.96 18.90
N ASP A 126 -4.64 28.22 19.79
CA ASP A 126 -4.66 29.27 20.80
C ASP A 126 -3.63 30.38 20.52
N CYS A 127 -3.15 30.50 19.27
CA CYS A 127 -2.27 31.61 18.90
C CYS A 127 -2.99 32.97 19.05
N PRO A 128 -2.39 33.96 19.73
CA PRO A 128 -2.92 35.33 19.79
C PRO A 128 -3.02 35.95 18.39
N LYS A 129 -4.12 36.67 18.13
CA LYS A 129 -4.40 37.28 16.81
C LYS A 129 -3.41 38.39 16.46
N GLU A 130 -2.81 39.02 17.47
CA GLU A 130 -1.82 40.08 17.31
C GLU A 130 -0.47 39.53 16.82
N LEU A 131 -0.22 38.24 17.06
CA LEU A 131 1.04 37.58 16.75
C LEU A 131 1.08 37.07 15.30
N ALA A 132 0.03 36.36 14.89
CA ALA A 132 -0.08 35.76 13.58
C ALA A 132 -1.54 35.68 13.13
N GLU A 133 -1.75 35.66 11.81
CA GLU A 133 -3.07 35.41 11.24
C GLU A 133 -3.45 33.94 11.40
N ARG A 134 -4.75 33.67 11.49
CA ARG A 134 -5.27 32.30 11.42
C ARG A 134 -5.37 31.88 9.96
N LEU A 135 -5.16 30.59 9.71
CA LEU A 135 -5.31 30.02 8.39
C LEU A 135 -6.75 30.24 7.84
N PRO A 136 -6.93 30.90 6.68
CA PRO A 136 -8.25 31.19 6.14
C PRO A 136 -9.05 29.93 5.76
N SER A 137 -10.38 30.04 5.75
CA SER A 137 -11.28 29.03 5.19
C SER A 137 -11.16 28.93 3.66
N VAL A 138 -11.39 27.75 3.10
CA VAL A 138 -11.46 27.52 1.65
C VAL A 138 -12.90 27.16 1.30
N GLU A 139 -13.51 27.89 0.36
CA GLU A 139 -14.89 27.64 -0.07
C GLU A 139 -15.93 27.67 1.07
N GLY A 140 -15.67 28.49 2.09
CA GLY A 140 -16.55 28.63 3.27
C GLY A 140 -16.28 27.62 4.38
N GLU A 141 -15.44 26.61 4.12
CA GLU A 141 -15.14 25.53 5.06
C GLU A 141 -13.82 25.75 5.80
N LYS A 142 -13.80 25.36 7.09
CA LYS A 142 -12.54 25.29 7.85
C LYS A 142 -11.71 24.12 7.34
N ILE A 143 -10.40 24.32 7.22
CA ILE A 143 -9.52 23.31 6.66
C ILE A 143 -8.83 22.47 7.73
N PHE A 144 -8.74 21.17 7.46
CA PHE A 144 -7.96 20.24 8.24
C PHE A 144 -6.48 20.37 7.83
N SER A 145 -5.67 21.08 8.61
CA SER A 145 -4.35 21.53 8.16
C SER A 145 -3.16 20.69 8.69
N HIS A 146 -3.42 19.57 9.37
CA HIS A 146 -2.39 18.60 9.79
C HIS A 146 -2.69 17.25 9.18
N CYS A 147 -1.68 16.43 8.93
CA CYS A 147 -1.83 15.06 8.44
C CYS A 147 -1.04 14.14 9.36
N TYR A 148 -1.65 13.07 9.86
CA TYR A 148 -0.94 12.11 10.71
C TYR A 148 -0.11 11.15 9.85
N THR A 149 1.20 11.35 9.86
CA THR A 149 2.16 10.61 9.03
C THR A 149 3.35 10.20 9.88
N PRO A 150 3.16 9.26 10.83
CA PRO A 150 4.22 8.89 11.73
C PRO A 150 5.39 8.24 10.98
N PHE A 151 6.61 8.49 11.47
CA PHE A 151 7.83 7.91 10.91
C PHE A 151 7.87 6.39 11.10
N GLU A 152 7.42 5.94 12.27
CA GLU A 152 7.24 4.54 12.60
C GLU A 152 5.75 4.31 12.85
N ARG A 153 5.11 3.53 11.97
CA ARG A 153 3.73 3.11 12.17
C ARG A 153 3.68 1.93 13.11
N VAL A 154 2.63 1.86 13.92
CA VAL A 154 2.31 0.65 14.69
C VAL A 154 1.90 -0.44 13.70
N GLN A 155 2.84 -1.32 13.36
CA GLN A 155 2.62 -2.43 12.40
C GLN A 155 2.27 -3.75 13.09
N HIS A 156 2.45 -3.82 14.40
CA HIS A 156 2.11 -4.99 15.21
C HIS A 156 0.68 -4.84 15.69
N TYR A 157 -0.25 -5.41 14.91
CA TYR A 157 -1.59 -5.67 15.41
C TYR A 157 -1.60 -7.05 16.04
N THR A 158 -1.24 -7.11 17.32
CA THR A 158 -1.68 -8.23 18.15
C THR A 158 -3.19 -8.09 18.25
N TYR A 159 -3.89 -9.11 17.79
CA TYR A 159 -5.31 -9.28 18.07
C TYR A 159 -5.64 -8.82 19.50
N ARG A 160 -6.71 -8.03 19.67
CA ARG A 160 -7.22 -7.64 20.98
C ARG A 160 -8.65 -8.16 21.16
N PRO A 161 -8.87 -9.14 22.04
CA PRO A 161 -10.21 -9.46 22.47
C PRO A 161 -10.68 -8.29 23.36
N PRO A 162 -11.78 -7.59 23.04
CA PRO A 162 -12.35 -6.63 23.98
C PRO A 162 -12.70 -7.36 25.28
N LEU A 163 -12.27 -6.84 26.44
CA LEU A 163 -12.67 -7.29 27.78
C LEU A 163 -12.48 -8.79 28.13
N LEU A 164 -11.74 -9.59 27.34
CA LEU A 164 -11.78 -11.06 27.46
C LEU A 164 -10.41 -11.76 27.50
N ASP A 165 -9.58 -11.36 28.46
CA ASP A 165 -8.65 -12.31 29.14
C ASP A 165 -8.79 -12.22 30.68
N THR A 166 -9.33 -11.10 31.21
CA THR A 166 -9.48 -10.86 32.66
C THR A 166 -10.90 -10.56 33.12
N GLY A 167 -11.82 -10.15 32.22
CA GLY A 167 -13.16 -9.67 32.59
C GLY A 167 -13.17 -8.31 33.30
N VAL A 168 -12.02 -7.63 33.38
CA VAL A 168 -11.85 -6.34 34.06
C VAL A 168 -11.48 -5.27 33.04
N PRO A 169 -12.31 -4.21 32.85
CA PRO A 169 -12.01 -3.14 31.91
C PRO A 169 -10.73 -2.40 32.29
N SER A 170 -9.83 -2.22 31.32
CA SER A 170 -8.60 -1.43 31.44
C SER A 170 -8.79 -0.08 30.76
N ILE A 171 -8.86 0.99 31.57
CA ILE A 171 -9.12 2.36 31.14
C ILE A 171 -7.87 3.20 31.36
N GLY A 172 -7.31 3.73 30.27
CA GLY A 172 -6.20 4.67 30.33
C GLY A 172 -6.66 6.12 30.37
N VAL A 173 -5.85 7.03 30.92
CA VAL A 173 -6.11 8.48 30.86
C VAL A 173 -5.08 9.16 29.95
N VAL A 174 -5.57 9.92 28.97
CA VAL A 174 -4.74 10.62 27.96
C VAL A 174 -4.95 12.14 28.01
N GLY A 175 -4.01 12.88 27.41
CA GLY A 175 -3.92 14.34 27.48
C GLY A 175 -3.13 14.84 28.69
N GLU A 176 -3.47 16.03 29.19
CA GLU A 176 -2.77 16.75 30.26
C GLU A 176 -3.79 17.26 31.30
N LEU A 177 -3.49 17.10 32.59
CA LEU A 177 -4.38 17.57 33.66
C LEU A 177 -3.80 18.82 34.32
N LYS A 178 -4.44 19.97 34.11
CA LYS A 178 -4.07 21.21 34.81
C LYS A 178 -4.68 21.22 36.21
N ARG A 179 -4.00 21.86 37.17
CA ARG A 179 -4.45 21.91 38.58
C ARG A 179 -5.83 22.53 38.76
N ASP A 180 -6.23 23.49 37.93
CA ASP A 180 -7.55 24.11 37.96
C ASP A 180 -8.66 23.22 37.36
N GLU A 181 -8.29 22.13 36.69
CA GLU A 181 -9.20 21.13 36.11
C GLU A 181 -9.28 19.85 36.94
N ALA A 182 -8.43 19.69 37.96
CA ALA A 182 -8.34 18.52 38.83
C ALA A 182 -9.70 18.15 39.45
N GLU A 183 -10.46 19.11 40.00
CA GLU A 183 -11.77 18.83 40.62
C GLU A 183 -12.76 18.20 39.62
N ARG A 184 -12.77 18.68 38.37
CA ARG A 184 -13.67 18.16 37.34
C ARG A 184 -13.30 16.73 36.96
N PHE A 185 -12.00 16.47 36.83
CA PHE A 185 -11.49 15.13 36.54
C PHE A 185 -11.72 14.17 37.70
N VAL A 186 -11.41 14.56 38.94
CA VAL A 186 -11.67 13.75 40.14
C VAL A 186 -13.16 13.45 40.26
N SER A 187 -14.04 14.42 40.02
CA SER A 187 -15.49 14.19 40.01
C SER A 187 -15.93 13.18 38.92
N LEU A 188 -15.29 13.22 37.74
CA LEU A 188 -15.51 12.24 36.67
C LEU A 188 -15.07 10.84 37.12
N VAL A 189 -13.85 10.70 37.63
CA VAL A 189 -13.27 9.41 38.07
C VAL A 189 -14.08 8.83 39.22
N VAL A 190 -14.47 9.64 40.21
CA VAL A 190 -15.33 9.21 41.31
C VAL A 190 -16.67 8.67 40.80
N LYS A 191 -17.30 9.36 39.83
CA LYS A 191 -18.54 8.88 39.22
C LYS A 191 -18.35 7.60 38.40
N LEU A 192 -17.21 7.49 37.71
CA LEU A 192 -16.84 6.28 36.98
C LEU A 192 -16.71 5.10 37.95
N LEU A 193 -15.97 5.24 39.04
CA LEU A 193 -15.78 4.19 40.06
C LEU A 193 -17.08 3.83 40.80
N GLN A 194 -17.99 4.79 40.96
CA GLN A 194 -19.33 4.54 41.51
C GLN A 194 -20.24 3.75 40.54
N GLY A 195 -20.00 3.86 39.23
CA GLY A 195 -20.74 3.13 38.19
C GLY A 195 -20.12 1.77 37.85
N GLU A 196 -18.80 1.69 37.81
CA GLU A 196 -18.01 0.52 37.43
C GLU A 196 -17.22 -0.01 38.64
N HIS A 197 -17.78 -0.99 39.33
CA HIS A 197 -17.20 -1.53 40.56
C HIS A 197 -15.97 -2.42 40.33
N VAL A 198 -15.62 -2.75 39.09
CA VAL A 198 -14.46 -3.58 38.76
C VAL A 198 -13.78 -2.94 37.57
N VAL A 199 -12.64 -2.28 37.77
CA VAL A 199 -11.95 -1.53 36.72
C VAL A 199 -10.47 -1.36 37.06
N ARG A 200 -9.62 -1.43 36.03
CA ARG A 200 -8.20 -1.07 36.11
C ARG A 200 -8.00 0.30 35.46
N LEU A 201 -7.78 1.31 36.28
CA LEU A 201 -7.57 2.68 35.85
C LEU A 201 -6.06 2.99 35.81
N ILE A 202 -5.55 3.37 34.63
CA ILE A 202 -4.12 3.60 34.40
C ILE A 202 -3.85 5.08 34.13
N LEU A 203 -3.11 5.74 35.02
CA LEU A 203 -2.76 7.15 34.93
C LEU A 203 -1.27 7.30 34.62
N PRO A 204 -0.90 7.96 33.50
CA PRO A 204 0.48 8.33 33.27
C PRO A 204 0.92 9.43 34.24
N ALA A 205 2.21 9.46 34.58
CA ALA A 205 2.81 10.41 35.54
C ALA A 205 2.42 11.87 35.25
N ARG A 206 2.42 12.27 33.97
CA ARG A 206 2.03 13.62 33.51
C ARG A 206 0.59 14.04 33.89
N VAL A 207 -0.33 13.08 34.05
CA VAL A 207 -1.72 13.35 34.48
C VAL A 207 -1.76 13.35 36.01
N ALA A 208 -1.06 12.41 36.64
CA ALA A 208 -0.99 12.28 38.09
C ALA A 208 -0.39 13.52 38.78
N GLU A 209 0.57 14.22 38.15
CA GLU A 209 1.14 15.48 38.64
C GLU A 209 0.11 16.62 38.84
N GLY A 210 -1.03 16.54 38.14
CA GLY A 210 -2.15 17.47 38.29
C GLY A 210 -2.99 17.25 39.55
N LEU A 211 -2.78 16.13 40.27
CA LEU A 211 -3.58 15.71 41.44
C LEU A 211 -2.85 15.96 42.76
N SER A 212 -3.61 16.31 43.79
CA SER A 212 -3.12 16.40 45.17
C SER A 212 -3.28 15.08 45.93
N GLU A 213 -2.65 14.96 47.10
CA GLU A 213 -2.87 13.81 48.00
C GLU A 213 -4.35 13.67 48.42
N GLU A 214 -5.06 14.79 48.59
CA GLU A 214 -6.50 14.79 48.90
C GLU A 214 -7.34 14.25 47.74
N ASP A 215 -6.94 14.54 46.49
CA ASP A 215 -7.61 14.01 45.30
C ASP A 215 -7.44 12.50 45.18
N PHE A 216 -6.22 11.99 45.42
CA PHE A 216 -5.98 10.55 45.46
C PHE A 216 -6.79 9.87 46.57
N ALA A 217 -6.89 10.49 47.74
CA ALA A 217 -7.72 9.96 48.83
C ALA A 217 -9.19 9.86 48.43
N ARG A 218 -9.74 10.88 47.75
CA ARG A 218 -11.13 10.87 47.25
C ARG A 218 -11.37 9.81 46.17
N ILE A 219 -10.41 9.61 45.27
CA ILE A 219 -10.48 8.55 44.25
C ILE A 219 -10.46 7.18 44.92
N ALA A 220 -9.57 6.98 45.90
CA ALA A 220 -9.47 5.73 46.64
C ALA A 220 -10.74 5.43 47.47
N GLU A 221 -11.34 6.44 48.11
CA GLU A 221 -12.59 6.32 48.87
C GLU A 221 -13.79 5.95 47.98
N ALA A 222 -13.78 6.34 46.71
CA ALA A 222 -14.83 6.02 45.75
C ALA A 222 -14.67 4.64 45.09
N GLY A 223 -13.46 4.09 45.11
CA GLY A 223 -13.15 2.77 44.55
C GLY A 223 -13.72 1.62 45.39
N SER A 224 -13.95 0.48 44.75
CA SER A 224 -14.22 -0.79 45.43
C SER A 224 -12.89 -1.52 45.76
N GLU A 225 -12.97 -2.65 46.47
CA GLU A 225 -11.81 -3.53 46.67
C GLU A 225 -11.30 -4.16 45.37
N ASP A 226 -12.13 -4.21 44.32
CA ASP A 226 -11.84 -4.82 43.02
C ASP A 226 -11.41 -3.78 41.95
N ALA A 227 -11.35 -2.50 42.31
CA ALA A 227 -10.84 -1.43 41.45
C ALA A 227 -9.34 -1.21 41.70
N VAL A 228 -8.55 -1.13 40.63
CA VAL A 228 -7.11 -0.91 40.69
C VAL A 228 -6.77 0.43 40.06
N LEU A 229 -6.01 1.27 40.77
CA LEU A 229 -5.39 2.48 40.24
C LEU A 229 -3.89 2.23 40.03
N GLU A 230 -3.42 2.33 38.79
CA GLU A 230 -2.01 2.15 38.44
C GLU A 230 -1.40 3.47 37.94
N LEU A 231 -0.24 3.80 38.49
CA LEU A 231 0.57 4.93 38.02
C LEU A 231 1.70 4.39 37.17
N VAL A 232 1.80 4.88 35.94
CA VAL A 232 2.83 4.48 34.97
C VAL A 232 3.58 5.70 34.45
N ASP A 233 4.80 5.51 33.97
CA ASP A 233 5.54 6.61 33.34
C ASP A 233 4.90 6.99 31.99
N GLU A 234 4.65 5.98 31.15
CA GLU A 234 4.00 6.12 29.86
C GLU A 234 2.83 5.14 29.71
N LEU A 235 1.79 5.61 29.01
CA LEU A 235 0.61 4.81 28.76
C LEU A 235 0.88 3.82 27.63
N SER A 236 0.94 2.53 27.94
CA SER A 236 0.95 1.48 26.91
C SER A 236 -0.46 1.28 26.38
N TYR A 237 -0.67 1.62 25.11
CA TYR A 237 -1.97 1.39 24.48
C TYR A 237 -2.28 -0.09 24.35
N GLU A 238 -1.29 -1.00 24.35
CA GLU A 238 -1.45 -2.45 24.12
C GLU A 238 -2.38 -3.14 25.11
N VAL A 239 -2.52 -2.59 26.32
CA VAL A 239 -3.28 -3.21 27.43
C VAL A 239 -4.62 -2.53 27.70
N LEU A 240 -5.06 -1.62 26.83
CA LEU A 240 -6.24 -0.78 27.06
C LEU A 240 -7.43 -1.20 26.21
N ASP A 241 -8.61 -1.19 26.83
CA ASP A 241 -9.90 -1.30 26.16
C ASP A 241 -10.32 0.08 25.62
N LEU A 242 -10.18 1.13 26.41
CA LEU A 242 -10.47 2.50 25.99
C LEU A 242 -9.61 3.51 26.73
N VAL A 243 -9.60 4.75 26.23
CA VAL A 243 -8.98 5.88 26.92
C VAL A 243 -9.97 7.00 27.19
N VAL A 244 -9.83 7.61 28.37
CA VAL A 244 -10.57 8.81 28.77
C VAL A 244 -9.67 10.03 28.60
N GLY A 245 -10.15 11.01 27.84
CA GLY A 245 -9.40 12.21 27.52
C GLY A 245 -9.63 13.36 28.51
N VAL A 246 -8.55 13.96 29.01
CA VAL A 246 -8.53 15.25 29.71
C VAL A 246 -7.64 16.23 28.95
N ASP A 247 -8.18 17.40 28.59
CA ASP A 247 -7.49 18.39 27.74
C ASP A 247 -6.75 17.72 26.56
N VAL A 248 -7.46 16.97 25.71
CA VAL A 248 -6.91 16.19 24.61
C VAL A 248 -6.73 17.02 23.34
N ASP A 249 -5.63 16.78 22.62
CA ASP A 249 -5.39 17.38 21.31
C ASP A 249 -5.43 16.36 20.17
N LEU A 250 -5.12 16.84 18.96
CA LEU A 250 -5.10 16.03 17.76
C LEU A 250 -4.12 14.85 17.87
N VAL A 251 -3.01 14.99 18.58
CA VAL A 251 -2.02 13.90 18.71
C VAL A 251 -2.56 12.79 19.60
N ASP A 252 -3.27 13.12 20.70
CA ASP A 252 -3.92 12.10 21.54
C ASP A 252 -4.92 11.28 20.72
N VAL A 253 -5.75 11.94 19.93
CA VAL A 253 -6.77 11.28 19.08
C VAL A 253 -6.09 10.39 18.03
N CYS A 254 -5.06 10.88 17.34
CA CYS A 254 -4.34 10.09 16.34
C CYS A 254 -3.64 8.88 16.96
N ARG A 255 -2.96 9.04 18.10
CA ARG A 255 -2.26 7.92 18.76
C ARG A 255 -3.23 6.85 19.23
N ALA A 256 -4.32 7.23 19.89
CA ALA A 256 -5.33 6.28 20.32
C ALA A 256 -5.91 5.49 19.13
N ALA A 257 -6.28 6.19 18.06
CA ALA A 257 -6.82 5.56 16.85
C ALA A 257 -5.79 4.68 16.11
N ASP A 258 -4.51 5.08 16.05
CA ASP A 258 -3.45 4.29 15.40
C ASP A 258 -3.25 2.93 16.09
N HIS A 259 -3.46 2.89 17.41
CA HIS A 259 -3.47 1.67 18.22
C HIS A 259 -4.82 0.96 18.30
N GLY A 260 -5.86 1.46 17.60
CA GLY A 260 -7.20 0.88 17.64
C GLY A 260 -7.97 1.14 18.94
N VAL A 261 -7.54 2.07 19.80
CA VAL A 261 -8.19 2.30 21.10
C VAL A 261 -9.15 3.48 21.00
N PRO A 262 -10.44 3.31 21.33
CA PRO A 262 -11.39 4.43 21.31
C PRO A 262 -11.08 5.45 22.41
N LEU A 263 -11.06 6.73 22.04
CA LEU A 263 -10.89 7.87 22.94
C LEU A 263 -12.25 8.51 23.22
N LEU A 264 -12.69 8.45 24.47
CA LEU A 264 -13.91 9.09 24.96
C LEU A 264 -13.54 10.33 25.79
N THR A 265 -14.23 11.44 25.57
CA THR A 265 -13.92 12.71 26.27
C THR A 265 -15.14 13.64 26.27
N THR A 266 -15.03 14.81 26.90
CA THR A 266 -16.07 15.85 26.89
C THR A 266 -15.74 16.96 25.91
N GLU A 267 -16.74 17.70 25.41
CA GLU A 267 -16.54 18.87 24.54
C GLU A 267 -15.58 19.90 25.16
N ALA A 268 -15.66 20.10 26.48
CA ALA A 268 -14.80 21.05 27.21
C ALA A 268 -13.34 20.58 27.29
N SER A 269 -13.09 19.29 27.11
CA SER A 269 -11.78 18.66 27.20
C SER A 269 -11.11 18.51 25.83
N VAL A 270 -11.73 18.92 24.72
CA VAL A 270 -11.12 18.83 23.39
C VAL A 270 -10.45 20.14 23.01
N CYS A 271 -9.12 20.12 22.88
CA CYS A 271 -8.33 21.26 22.46
C CYS A 271 -8.33 21.41 20.93
N GLY A 272 -8.93 22.50 20.46
CA GLY A 272 -8.92 22.89 19.06
C GLY A 272 -9.93 22.13 18.18
N HIS A 273 -10.38 22.80 17.13
CA HIS A 273 -11.43 22.28 16.23
C HIS A 273 -11.02 21.01 15.45
N ARG A 274 -9.72 20.77 15.25
CA ARG A 274 -9.23 19.63 14.45
C ARG A 274 -9.34 18.31 15.17
N ALA A 275 -9.02 18.30 16.47
CA ALA A 275 -9.22 17.14 17.32
C ALA A 275 -10.71 16.75 17.32
N ARG A 276 -11.60 17.74 17.48
CA ARG A 276 -13.05 17.54 17.37
C ARG A 276 -13.48 16.97 16.02
N MET A 277 -13.04 17.57 14.91
CA MET A 277 -13.37 17.08 13.56
C MET A 277 -12.89 15.64 13.34
N LEU A 278 -11.72 15.28 13.87
CA LEU A 278 -11.19 13.92 13.74
C LEU A 278 -12.02 12.94 14.58
N LEU A 279 -12.34 13.29 15.82
CA LEU A 279 -13.21 12.48 16.70
C LEU A 279 -14.58 12.22 16.05
N GLU A 280 -15.22 13.25 15.49
CA GLU A 280 -16.49 13.12 14.76
C GLU A 280 -16.36 12.17 13.56
N LYS A 281 -15.28 12.29 12.78
CA LYS A 281 -14.99 11.41 11.62
C LYS A 281 -14.67 9.97 12.02
N LEU A 282 -14.16 9.75 13.23
CA LEU A 282 -13.90 8.43 13.80
C LEU A 282 -15.11 7.83 14.53
N GLU A 283 -16.25 8.53 14.52
CA GLU A 283 -17.49 8.14 15.24
C GLU A 283 -17.35 8.15 16.77
N LEU A 284 -16.43 8.97 17.31
CA LEU A 284 -16.14 9.12 18.74
C LEU A 284 -16.58 10.52 19.22
N ILE A 285 -17.88 10.80 19.14
CA ILE A 285 -18.43 12.14 19.42
C ILE A 285 -18.18 12.53 20.89
N PRO A 286 -17.57 13.69 21.17
CA PRO A 286 -17.36 14.15 22.54
C PRO A 286 -18.69 14.35 23.29
N ALA A 287 -18.76 13.88 24.53
CA ALA A 287 -19.92 14.06 25.40
C ALA A 287 -20.09 15.52 25.84
N TYR A 288 -21.33 15.97 26.08
CA TYR A 288 -21.56 17.36 26.49
C TYR A 288 -21.00 17.67 27.88
N ASN A 289 -21.07 16.71 28.79
CA ASN A 289 -20.60 16.84 30.17
C ASN A 289 -20.09 15.51 30.74
N GLY A 290 -19.50 15.56 31.94
CA GLY A 290 -18.91 14.37 32.57
C GLY A 290 -19.91 13.28 32.93
N ALA A 291 -21.19 13.59 33.20
CA ALA A 291 -22.20 12.57 33.49
C ALA A 291 -22.56 11.77 32.23
N GLU A 292 -22.70 12.44 31.08
CA GLU A 292 -22.88 11.79 29.78
C GLU A 292 -21.66 10.96 29.39
N LEU A 293 -20.44 11.45 29.66
CA LEU A 293 -19.22 10.70 29.40
C LEU A 293 -19.17 9.38 30.19
N VAL A 294 -19.51 9.39 31.48
CA VAL A 294 -19.57 8.15 32.29
C VAL A 294 -20.63 7.19 31.75
N ALA A 295 -21.79 7.70 31.31
CA ALA A 295 -22.82 6.87 30.69
C ALA A 295 -22.37 6.28 29.33
N GLU A 296 -21.59 7.03 28.55
CA GLU A 296 -20.97 6.57 27.30
C GLU A 296 -19.96 5.46 27.55
N ILE A 297 -19.07 5.65 28.53
CA ILE A 297 -18.08 4.64 28.95
C ILE A 297 -18.79 3.34 29.34
N GLY A 298 -19.75 3.41 30.27
CA GLY A 298 -20.49 2.22 30.70
C GLY A 298 -21.24 1.53 29.56
N ARG A 299 -21.81 2.30 28.61
CA ARG A 299 -22.47 1.73 27.43
C ARG A 299 -21.50 1.04 26.50
N LEU A 300 -20.35 1.64 26.21
CA LEU A 300 -19.35 1.03 25.33
C LEU A 300 -18.74 -0.23 25.95
N LEU A 301 -18.45 -0.21 27.26
CA LEU A 301 -17.96 -1.40 27.98
C LEU A 301 -19.01 -2.52 28.03
N SER A 302 -20.29 -2.16 28.09
CA SER A 302 -21.39 -3.13 28.01
C SER A 302 -21.65 -3.65 26.59
N ASP A 303 -21.26 -2.90 25.56
CA ASP A 303 -21.40 -3.27 24.14
C ASP A 303 -20.06 -3.76 23.56
N GLN A 304 -19.71 -4.99 23.91
CA GLN A 304 -18.48 -5.64 23.47
C GLN A 304 -18.36 -5.69 21.94
N SER A 305 -19.48 -5.81 21.21
CA SER A 305 -19.47 -5.83 19.75
C SER A 305 -19.02 -4.49 19.18
N ARG A 306 -19.51 -3.39 19.76
CA ARG A 306 -19.09 -2.04 19.32
C ARG A 306 -17.65 -1.73 19.72
N LEU A 307 -17.22 -2.16 20.91
CA LEU A 307 -15.83 -2.01 21.34
C LEU A 307 -14.87 -2.78 20.42
N SER A 308 -15.19 -4.03 20.07
CA SER A 308 -14.43 -4.82 19.10
C SER A 308 -14.31 -4.12 17.74
N GLU A 309 -15.43 -3.61 17.23
CA GLU A 309 -15.45 -2.88 15.97
C GLU A 309 -14.51 -1.67 15.98
N PHE A 310 -14.42 -0.95 17.10
CA PHE A 310 -13.46 0.13 17.23
C PHE A 310 -12.01 -0.36 17.22
N HIS A 311 -11.70 -1.43 17.97
CA HIS A 311 -10.38 -2.07 17.96
C HIS A 311 -9.95 -2.52 16.57
N GLU A 312 -10.89 -3.02 15.77
CA GLU A 312 -10.59 -3.53 14.44
C GLU A 312 -10.51 -2.43 13.39
N CYS A 313 -11.26 -1.33 13.53
CA CYS A 313 -11.45 -0.36 12.45
C CYS A 313 -10.71 0.97 12.65
N LEU A 314 -10.45 1.43 13.89
CA LEU A 314 -9.98 2.81 14.11
C LEU A 314 -8.66 3.12 13.42
N HIS A 315 -7.71 2.18 13.42
CA HIS A 315 -6.44 2.34 12.71
C HIS A 315 -6.65 2.53 11.20
N TRP A 316 -7.47 1.68 10.59
CA TRP A 316 -7.75 1.76 9.15
C TRP A 316 -8.55 3.01 8.79
N ARG A 317 -9.51 3.41 9.62
CA ARG A 317 -10.24 4.68 9.45
C ARG A 317 -9.28 5.87 9.52
N LEU A 318 -8.37 5.89 10.49
CA LEU A 318 -7.36 6.93 10.61
C LEU A 318 -6.48 7.00 9.35
N LEU A 319 -6.01 5.84 8.88
CA LEU A 319 -5.22 5.72 7.66
C LEU A 319 -5.97 6.29 6.44
N ASP A 320 -7.24 5.93 6.28
CA ASP A 320 -8.06 6.33 5.14
C ASP A 320 -8.46 7.82 5.20
N LEU A 321 -8.54 8.41 6.38
CA LEU A 321 -8.87 9.82 6.57
C LEU A 321 -7.73 10.77 6.14
N PHE A 322 -6.49 10.29 6.12
CA PHE A 322 -5.30 11.13 5.90
C PHE A 322 -4.67 10.94 4.52
N ASP A 323 -5.23 11.62 3.51
CA ASP A 323 -4.53 11.91 2.24
C ASP A 323 -3.68 13.19 2.40
N GLY A 324 -2.38 13.02 2.62
CA GLY A 324 -1.44 14.15 2.76
C GLY A 324 -1.46 15.12 1.59
N GLY A 325 -1.68 14.63 0.36
CA GLY A 325 -1.83 15.50 -0.80
C GLY A 325 -3.16 16.24 -0.83
N ALA A 326 -4.26 15.67 -0.32
CA ALA A 326 -5.54 16.38 -0.20
C ALA A 326 -5.47 17.46 0.87
N VAL A 327 -4.86 17.13 2.02
CA VAL A 327 -4.62 18.08 3.10
C VAL A 327 -3.81 19.26 2.57
N MET A 328 -2.64 19.00 1.99
CA MET A 328 -1.78 20.08 1.48
C MET A 328 -2.44 20.88 0.35
N PHE A 329 -3.21 20.24 -0.53
CA PHE A 329 -4.01 20.94 -1.53
C PHE A 329 -4.96 21.98 -0.91
N SER A 330 -5.64 21.64 0.19
CA SER A 330 -6.49 22.59 0.92
C SER A 330 -5.69 23.66 1.67
N VAL A 331 -4.59 23.28 2.33
CA VAL A 331 -3.72 24.21 3.07
C VAL A 331 -3.13 25.29 2.15
N GLU A 332 -2.62 24.91 0.99
CA GLU A 332 -1.96 25.84 0.08
C GLU A 332 -2.95 26.74 -0.66
N ARG A 333 -4.19 26.29 -0.85
CA ARG A 333 -5.30 27.17 -1.26
C ARG A 333 -5.62 28.20 -0.19
N ALA A 334 -5.53 27.85 1.09
CA ALA A 334 -5.68 28.81 2.18
C ALA A 334 -4.51 29.81 2.24
N TYR A 335 -3.28 29.38 1.95
CA TYR A 335 -2.14 30.30 1.79
C TYR A 335 -2.38 31.33 0.68
N SER A 336 -2.93 30.92 -0.48
CA SER A 336 -3.32 31.87 -1.54
C SER A 336 -4.25 32.99 -1.04
N ARG A 337 -5.16 32.67 -0.11
CA ARG A 337 -6.12 33.64 0.45
C ARG A 337 -5.46 34.66 1.37
N VAL A 338 -4.35 34.32 2.02
CA VAL A 338 -3.55 35.26 2.82
C VAL A 338 -2.98 36.36 1.90
N PHE A 339 -2.47 35.99 0.73
CA PHE A 339 -1.94 36.96 -0.25
C PHE A 339 -3.05 37.80 -0.92
N ALA A 340 -4.26 37.27 -1.06
CA ALA A 340 -5.36 37.90 -1.78
C ALA A 340 -6.04 39.07 -1.04
N GLN A 341 -5.82 39.24 0.27
CA GLN A 341 -6.52 40.25 1.09
C GLN A 341 -6.25 41.71 0.70
N MET A 342 -5.43 41.99 -0.33
CA MET A 342 -5.08 43.36 -0.73
C MET A 342 -5.55 43.84 -2.11
N ASN A 343 -6.21 43.04 -2.96
CA ASN A 343 -6.57 43.49 -4.33
C ASN A 343 -7.90 42.91 -4.88
N GLN A 344 -9.05 43.27 -4.31
CA GLN A 344 -10.35 42.89 -4.90
C GLN A 344 -10.64 43.54 -6.27
N GLU A 345 -9.98 44.66 -6.60
CA GLU A 345 -10.25 45.44 -7.82
C GLU A 345 -9.57 44.90 -9.11
N GLN A 346 -8.73 43.85 -9.02
CA GLN A 346 -7.88 43.38 -10.13
C GLN A 346 -8.32 42.05 -10.78
N GLY A 347 -9.35 41.39 -10.27
CA GLY A 347 -9.74 40.04 -10.73
C GLY A 347 -9.96 39.92 -12.24
N ALA A 348 -10.63 40.90 -12.85
CA ALA A 348 -10.88 40.90 -14.30
C ALA A 348 -9.58 41.01 -15.13
N GLU A 349 -8.59 41.76 -14.65
CA GLU A 349 -7.28 41.86 -15.31
C GLU A 349 -6.51 40.55 -15.21
N ILE A 350 -6.51 39.93 -14.03
CA ILE A 350 -5.86 38.63 -13.79
C ILE A 350 -6.51 37.53 -14.64
N THR A 351 -7.84 37.51 -14.75
CA THR A 351 -8.56 36.59 -15.64
C THR A 351 -8.14 36.78 -17.09
N LYS A 352 -8.02 38.02 -17.55
CA LYS A 352 -7.52 38.30 -18.89
C LYS A 352 -6.10 37.80 -19.08
N THR A 353 -5.19 38.06 -18.14
CA THR A 353 -3.82 37.55 -18.16
C THR A 353 -3.77 36.03 -18.22
N LEU A 354 -4.59 35.34 -17.43
CA LEU A 354 -4.69 33.88 -17.42
C LEU A 354 -5.11 33.35 -18.80
N LEU A 355 -6.17 33.91 -19.39
CA LEU A 355 -6.67 33.49 -20.69
C LEU A 355 -5.67 33.78 -21.83
N ASP A 356 -5.04 34.96 -21.81
CA ASP A 356 -4.01 35.34 -22.77
C ASP A 356 -2.79 34.41 -22.66
N ALA A 357 -2.36 34.07 -21.44
CA ALA A 357 -1.26 33.15 -21.18
C ALA A 357 -1.58 31.72 -21.62
N ALA A 358 -2.79 31.22 -21.31
CA ALA A 358 -3.26 29.90 -21.74
C ALA A 358 -3.29 29.78 -23.27
N SER A 359 -3.66 30.84 -23.98
CA SER A 359 -3.64 30.86 -25.46
C SER A 359 -2.24 30.79 -26.06
N ARG A 360 -1.21 31.14 -25.28
CA ARG A 360 0.21 31.11 -25.67
C ARG A 360 0.97 29.95 -25.04
N GLU A 361 0.27 29.05 -24.34
CA GLU A 361 0.84 27.91 -23.62
C GLU A 361 1.87 28.33 -22.55
N ASP A 362 1.74 29.54 -21.99
CA ASP A 362 2.53 30.02 -20.85
C ASP A 362 1.94 29.48 -19.54
N TRP A 363 2.20 28.20 -19.27
CA TRP A 363 1.59 27.48 -18.15
C TRP A 363 2.04 27.97 -16.78
N GLU A 364 3.23 28.55 -16.65
CA GLU A 364 3.67 29.17 -15.40
C GLU A 364 2.82 30.41 -15.09
N THR A 365 2.60 31.29 -16.07
CA THR A 365 1.73 32.46 -15.87
C THR A 365 0.28 32.04 -15.58
N VAL A 366 -0.24 31.00 -16.26
CA VAL A 366 -1.58 30.45 -15.94
C VAL A 366 -1.64 29.97 -14.50
N LEU A 367 -0.64 29.21 -14.04
CA LEU A 367 -0.56 28.70 -12.68
C LEU A 367 -0.65 29.84 -11.66
N PHE A 368 0.22 30.85 -11.75
CA PHE A 368 0.23 31.95 -10.77
C PHE A 368 -1.03 32.81 -10.83
N ALA A 369 -1.53 33.15 -12.03
CA ALA A 369 -2.75 33.93 -12.19
C ALA A 369 -3.99 33.20 -11.64
N ALA A 370 -4.10 31.89 -11.88
CA ALA A 370 -5.21 31.10 -11.39
C ALA A 370 -5.21 30.98 -9.86
N HIS A 371 -4.05 30.82 -9.24
CA HIS A 371 -3.94 30.78 -7.77
C HIS A 371 -4.25 32.13 -7.11
N ALA A 372 -3.90 33.24 -7.77
CA ALA A 372 -4.33 34.56 -7.32
C ALA A 372 -5.87 34.67 -7.33
N LEU A 373 -6.52 34.22 -8.40
CA LEU A 373 -7.98 34.17 -8.49
C LEU A 373 -8.61 33.22 -7.46
N ASP A 374 -8.01 32.05 -7.19
CA ASP A 374 -8.51 31.14 -6.14
C ASP A 374 -8.40 31.78 -4.76
N GLY A 375 -7.31 32.49 -4.49
CA GLY A 375 -7.13 33.29 -3.28
C GLY A 375 -8.22 34.35 -3.11
N MET A 376 -8.71 34.93 -4.21
CA MET A 376 -9.80 35.91 -4.21
C MET A 376 -11.21 35.27 -4.18
N ASN A 377 -11.32 33.93 -4.18
CA ASN A 377 -12.56 33.19 -4.43
C ASN A 377 -13.25 33.54 -5.76
N GLN A 378 -12.47 33.85 -6.80
CA GLN A 378 -12.93 34.23 -8.13
C GLN A 378 -12.53 33.23 -9.23
N LEU A 379 -11.92 32.09 -8.86
CA LEU A 379 -11.55 31.04 -9.81
C LEU A 379 -12.76 30.12 -10.10
N GLU A 380 -13.49 30.46 -11.16
CA GLU A 380 -14.65 29.70 -11.66
C GLU A 380 -14.26 28.34 -12.28
N ALA A 381 -15.24 27.45 -12.48
CA ALA A 381 -15.02 26.07 -12.93
C ALA A 381 -14.21 25.94 -14.23
N GLU A 382 -14.47 26.77 -15.25
CA GLU A 382 -13.71 26.76 -16.50
C GLU A 382 -12.24 27.18 -16.30
N LEU A 383 -11.98 28.16 -15.42
CA LEU A 383 -10.63 28.58 -15.11
C LEU A 383 -9.89 27.55 -14.24
N ARG A 384 -10.60 26.78 -13.40
CA ARG A 384 -10.04 25.60 -12.70
C ARG A 384 -9.58 24.54 -13.69
N MET A 385 -10.31 24.34 -14.80
CA MET A 385 -9.86 23.45 -15.87
C MET A 385 -8.60 23.96 -16.56
N SER A 386 -8.49 25.26 -16.84
CA SER A 386 -7.25 25.85 -17.37
C SER A 386 -6.06 25.64 -16.42
N LEU A 387 -6.28 25.78 -15.11
CA LEU A 387 -5.28 25.49 -14.08
C LEU A 387 -4.91 23.99 -14.04
N ALA A 388 -5.91 23.10 -14.14
CA ALA A 388 -5.68 21.66 -14.18
C ALA A 388 -4.80 21.26 -15.37
N TRP A 389 -5.04 21.84 -16.55
CA TRP A 389 -4.20 21.65 -17.73
C TRP A 389 -2.79 22.21 -17.55
N ALA A 390 -2.64 23.40 -16.95
CA ALA A 390 -1.32 23.96 -16.64
C ALA A 390 -0.50 22.99 -15.78
N TYR A 391 -1.08 22.44 -14.71
CA TYR A 391 -0.41 21.42 -13.90
C TYR A 391 -0.08 20.15 -14.68
N TYR A 392 -0.98 19.69 -15.54
CA TYR A 392 -0.74 18.52 -16.39
C TYR A 392 0.49 18.72 -17.29
N PHE A 393 0.58 19.87 -17.98
CA PHE A 393 1.70 20.19 -18.86
C PHE A 393 3.00 20.48 -18.10
N LEU A 394 2.92 20.93 -16.84
CA LEU A 394 4.07 21.06 -15.93
C LEU A 394 4.50 19.74 -15.26
N GLY A 395 3.89 18.61 -15.64
CA GLY A 395 4.22 17.29 -15.10
C GLY A 395 3.71 17.02 -13.69
N GLN A 396 2.79 17.84 -13.18
CA GLN A 396 2.21 17.76 -11.83
C GLN A 396 0.83 17.08 -11.86
N GLY A 397 0.78 15.85 -12.35
CA GLY A 397 -0.48 15.16 -12.64
C GLY A 397 -1.44 14.98 -11.45
N SER A 398 -0.95 14.82 -10.23
CA SER A 398 -1.82 14.72 -9.05
C SER A 398 -2.54 16.05 -8.76
N HIS A 399 -1.86 17.19 -8.91
CA HIS A 399 -2.47 18.51 -8.78
C HIS A 399 -3.47 18.77 -9.92
N ALA A 400 -3.14 18.37 -11.15
CA ALA A 400 -4.05 18.43 -12.29
C ALA A 400 -5.37 17.70 -11.98
N GLY A 401 -5.28 16.48 -11.44
CA GLY A 401 -6.44 15.70 -11.05
C GLY A 401 -7.27 16.37 -9.95
N ARG A 402 -6.64 16.96 -8.92
CA ARG A 402 -7.36 17.63 -7.83
C ARG A 402 -8.11 18.87 -8.33
N TRP A 403 -7.48 19.69 -9.17
CA TRP A 403 -8.14 20.85 -9.79
C TRP A 403 -9.25 20.47 -10.76
N ALA A 404 -9.07 19.39 -11.53
CA ALA A 404 -10.15 18.85 -12.37
C ALA A 404 -11.34 18.37 -11.54
N LEU A 405 -11.11 17.71 -10.40
CA LEU A 405 -12.19 17.32 -9.49
C LEU A 405 -12.89 18.52 -8.85
N ALA A 406 -12.15 19.58 -8.54
CA ALA A 406 -12.71 20.84 -8.02
C ALA A 406 -13.51 21.64 -9.06
N ALA A 407 -13.39 21.34 -10.36
CA ALA A 407 -14.12 21.99 -11.44
C ALA A 407 -15.52 21.37 -11.63
N THR A 408 -16.40 21.52 -10.64
CA THR A 408 -17.78 21.03 -10.71
C THR A 408 -18.69 21.98 -11.50
N GLY A 409 -19.70 21.44 -12.20
CA GLY A 409 -20.70 22.26 -12.92
C GLY A 409 -20.28 22.72 -14.32
N LEU A 410 -19.29 22.05 -14.92
CA LEU A 410 -18.87 22.29 -16.30
C LEU A 410 -19.96 21.91 -17.32
N ALA A 411 -19.86 22.47 -18.52
CA ALA A 411 -20.67 22.05 -19.65
C ALA A 411 -20.37 20.58 -20.04
N ARG A 412 -21.37 19.90 -20.60
CA ARG A 412 -21.29 18.46 -20.92
C ARG A 412 -20.13 18.12 -21.85
N ASP A 413 -19.77 18.99 -22.79
CA ASP A 413 -18.65 18.83 -23.72
C ASP A 413 -17.27 18.94 -23.06
N ARG A 414 -17.18 19.45 -21.83
CA ARG A 414 -15.94 19.53 -21.03
C ARG A 414 -15.76 18.38 -20.04
N GLU A 415 -16.83 17.62 -19.77
CA GLU A 415 -16.81 16.57 -18.74
C GLU A 415 -15.80 15.45 -19.05
N ALA A 416 -15.62 15.09 -20.32
CA ALA A 416 -14.65 14.09 -20.72
C ALA A 416 -13.20 14.49 -20.35
N ALA A 417 -12.83 15.75 -20.55
CA ALA A 417 -11.51 16.28 -20.19
C ALA A 417 -11.31 16.32 -18.67
N ARG A 418 -12.36 16.66 -17.92
CA ARG A 418 -12.35 16.64 -16.45
C ARG A 418 -12.07 15.23 -15.92
N LEU A 419 -12.78 14.24 -16.44
CA LEU A 419 -12.61 12.84 -16.07
C LEU A 419 -11.22 12.32 -16.45
N TYR A 420 -10.73 12.65 -17.65
CA TYR A 420 -9.37 12.32 -18.09
C TYR A 420 -8.29 12.80 -17.10
N LEU A 421 -8.26 14.11 -16.80
CA LEU A 421 -7.27 14.68 -15.89
C LEU A 421 -7.36 14.09 -14.48
N SER A 422 -8.55 13.67 -14.06
CA SER A 422 -8.76 13.08 -12.75
C SER A 422 -8.20 11.66 -12.59
N VAL A 423 -7.84 10.97 -13.68
CA VAL A 423 -7.36 9.56 -13.63
C VAL A 423 -6.02 9.31 -14.32
N ILE A 424 -5.55 10.22 -15.17
CA ILE A 424 -4.39 9.96 -16.05
C ILE A 424 -3.02 9.93 -15.32
N SER A 425 -2.93 10.54 -14.14
CA SER A 425 -1.65 10.65 -13.43
C SER A 425 -1.20 9.30 -12.83
N LYS A 426 0.09 9.19 -12.46
CA LYS A 426 0.61 8.00 -11.77
C LYS A 426 0.01 7.79 -10.38
N SER A 427 -0.45 8.88 -9.75
CA SER A 427 -1.09 8.87 -8.44
C SER A 427 -2.33 9.76 -8.49
N PRO A 428 -3.43 9.26 -9.09
CA PRO A 428 -4.68 10.01 -9.18
C PRO A 428 -5.24 10.29 -7.79
N PRO A 429 -6.01 11.38 -7.60
CA PRO A 429 -6.58 11.69 -6.29
C PRO A 429 -7.68 10.69 -5.90
N GLY A 430 -7.65 10.25 -4.64
CA GLY A 430 -8.65 9.36 -4.02
C GLY A 430 -8.15 7.94 -3.80
N THR A 431 -9.00 7.11 -3.17
CA THR A 431 -8.76 5.67 -2.99
C THR A 431 -8.85 4.93 -4.33
N GLY A 432 -8.32 3.70 -4.39
CA GLY A 432 -8.44 2.86 -5.59
C GLY A 432 -9.89 2.62 -6.01
N GLN A 433 -10.81 2.53 -5.03
CA GLN A 433 -12.25 2.41 -5.29
C GLN A 433 -12.84 3.67 -5.91
N GLU A 434 -12.55 4.86 -5.37
CA GLU A 434 -13.05 6.12 -5.91
C GLU A 434 -12.54 6.36 -7.34
N ILE A 435 -11.28 6.02 -7.61
CA ILE A 435 -10.69 6.14 -8.95
C ILE A 435 -11.36 5.16 -9.92
N TYR A 436 -11.56 3.90 -9.51
CA TYR A 436 -12.24 2.89 -10.30
C TYR A 436 -13.69 3.31 -10.63
N GLU A 437 -14.46 3.76 -9.64
CA GLU A 437 -15.85 4.19 -9.82
C GLU A 437 -15.96 5.38 -10.76
N ARG A 438 -15.07 6.36 -10.60
CA ARG A 438 -14.99 7.54 -11.47
C ARG A 438 -14.64 7.16 -12.91
N ALA A 439 -13.69 6.25 -13.10
CA ALA A 439 -13.30 5.76 -14.42
C ALA A 439 -14.47 5.02 -15.10
N ARG A 440 -15.14 4.12 -14.35
CA ARG A 440 -16.31 3.39 -14.84
C ARG A 440 -17.48 4.31 -15.18
N TYR A 441 -17.72 5.34 -14.36
CA TYR A 441 -18.71 6.37 -14.64
C TYR A 441 -18.40 7.10 -15.94
N GLY A 442 -17.15 7.50 -16.16
CA GLY A 442 -16.74 8.13 -17.42
C GLY A 442 -16.94 7.23 -18.65
N LEU A 443 -16.61 5.94 -18.55
CA LEU A 443 -16.85 4.99 -19.64
C LEU A 443 -18.33 4.87 -19.98
N ARG A 444 -19.20 4.82 -18.96
CA ARG A 444 -20.66 4.79 -19.14
C ARG A 444 -21.16 6.04 -19.84
N LEU A 445 -20.71 7.24 -19.43
CA LEU A 445 -21.12 8.48 -20.09
C LEU A 445 -20.73 8.51 -21.57
N ILE A 446 -19.54 7.99 -21.91
CA ILE A 446 -19.08 7.87 -23.31
C ILE A 446 -20.00 6.94 -24.10
N GLU A 447 -20.39 5.79 -23.51
CA GLU A 447 -21.37 4.87 -24.11
C GLU A 447 -22.75 5.53 -24.30
N GLU A 448 -23.14 6.43 -23.39
CA GLU A 448 -24.37 7.25 -23.46
C GLU A 448 -24.22 8.50 -24.36
N GLY A 449 -23.15 8.60 -25.15
CA GLY A 449 -22.96 9.65 -26.15
C GLY A 449 -22.31 10.93 -25.63
N LEU A 450 -21.54 10.88 -24.54
CA LEU A 450 -20.61 11.95 -24.17
C LEU A 450 -19.50 12.07 -25.24
N PRO A 451 -19.30 13.25 -25.85
CA PRO A 451 -18.21 13.44 -26.80
C PRO A 451 -16.86 13.28 -26.11
N ALA A 452 -16.04 12.32 -26.57
CA ALA A 452 -14.70 12.08 -26.06
C ALA A 452 -13.77 11.61 -27.18
N VAL A 453 -12.53 12.09 -27.16
CA VAL A 453 -11.48 11.57 -28.05
C VAL A 453 -11.00 10.19 -27.57
N PRO A 454 -10.48 9.32 -28.46
CA PRO A 454 -10.09 7.95 -28.11
C PRO A 454 -9.16 7.83 -26.90
N GLU A 455 -8.24 8.77 -26.73
CA GLU A 455 -7.24 8.81 -25.64
C GLU A 455 -7.90 8.90 -24.27
N ILE A 456 -9.05 9.60 -24.17
CA ILE A 456 -9.82 9.70 -22.92
C ILE A 456 -10.39 8.34 -22.55
N ARG A 457 -10.99 7.64 -23.53
CA ARG A 457 -11.51 6.29 -23.30
C ARG A 457 -10.40 5.33 -22.88
N ALA A 458 -9.23 5.43 -23.51
CA ALA A 458 -8.06 4.62 -23.17
C ALA A 458 -7.58 4.88 -21.74
N ALA A 459 -7.51 6.14 -21.31
CA ALA A 459 -7.13 6.51 -19.94
C ALA A 459 -8.10 5.96 -18.89
N LEU A 460 -9.41 6.03 -19.16
CA LEU A 460 -10.43 5.50 -18.26
C LEU A 460 -10.36 3.96 -18.18
N LEU A 461 -10.17 3.28 -19.31
CA LEU A 461 -9.95 1.82 -19.31
C LEU A 461 -8.68 1.43 -18.55
N LYS A 462 -7.60 2.19 -18.71
CA LYS A 462 -6.35 1.97 -17.96
C LYS A 462 -6.57 2.11 -16.46
N ALA A 463 -7.33 3.11 -16.02
CA ALA A 463 -7.69 3.26 -14.60
C ALA A 463 -8.53 2.07 -14.12
N CYS A 464 -9.54 1.63 -14.89
CA CYS A 464 -10.31 0.44 -14.54
C CYS A 464 -9.43 -0.82 -14.48
N MET A 465 -8.51 -1.01 -15.45
CA MET A 465 -7.57 -2.12 -15.48
C MET A 465 -6.72 -2.20 -14.21
N ILE A 466 -6.18 -1.07 -13.74
CA ILE A 466 -5.31 -1.00 -12.56
C ILE A 466 -6.07 -1.37 -11.28
N TYR A 467 -7.29 -0.86 -11.10
CA TYR A 467 -7.99 -0.95 -9.81
C TYR A 467 -9.08 -2.04 -9.75
N ALA A 468 -9.56 -2.55 -10.89
CA ALA A 468 -10.65 -3.54 -10.91
C ALA A 468 -10.34 -4.80 -10.11
N GLY A 469 -9.09 -5.27 -10.11
CA GLY A 469 -8.69 -6.48 -9.39
C GLY A 469 -8.85 -6.37 -7.88
N LEU A 470 -8.69 -5.17 -7.32
CA LEU A 470 -8.88 -4.90 -5.88
C LEU A 470 -10.35 -4.64 -5.53
N VAL A 471 -11.09 -3.99 -6.42
CA VAL A 471 -12.46 -3.50 -6.15
C VAL A 471 -13.53 -4.54 -6.51
N GLN A 472 -13.40 -5.20 -7.67
CA GLN A 472 -14.42 -6.11 -8.20
C GLN A 472 -13.92 -7.55 -8.36
N GLY A 473 -12.61 -7.75 -8.57
CA GLY A 473 -11.98 -9.07 -8.64
C GLY A 473 -11.37 -9.41 -10.01
N GLY A 474 -10.95 -10.67 -10.15
CA GLY A 474 -10.12 -11.16 -11.27
C GLY A 474 -10.77 -11.04 -12.65
N GLU A 475 -12.07 -11.31 -12.76
CA GLU A 475 -12.79 -11.26 -14.05
C GLU A 475 -12.89 -9.84 -14.61
N ALA A 476 -13.20 -8.88 -13.75
CA ALA A 476 -13.21 -7.47 -14.13
C ALA A 476 -11.81 -6.99 -14.52
N ALA A 477 -10.77 -7.38 -13.77
CA ALA A 477 -9.38 -7.07 -14.11
C ALA A 477 -9.01 -7.62 -15.49
N SER A 478 -9.29 -8.89 -15.78
CA SER A 478 -9.05 -9.50 -17.10
C SER A 478 -9.80 -8.74 -18.20
N THR A 479 -11.08 -8.44 -17.99
CA THR A 479 -11.93 -7.76 -18.97
C THR A 479 -11.41 -6.37 -19.32
N TYR A 480 -11.13 -5.52 -18.31
CA TYR A 480 -10.64 -4.16 -18.55
C TYR A 480 -9.23 -4.18 -19.15
N THR A 481 -8.37 -5.12 -18.76
CA THR A 481 -7.05 -5.30 -19.37
C THR A 481 -7.17 -5.61 -20.87
N ARG A 482 -8.05 -6.55 -21.25
CA ARG A 482 -8.29 -6.90 -22.64
C ARG A 482 -8.89 -5.74 -23.44
N LEU A 483 -9.87 -5.02 -22.88
CA LEU A 483 -10.45 -3.84 -23.53
C LEU A 483 -9.41 -2.74 -23.74
N TYR A 484 -8.50 -2.55 -22.79
CA TYR A 484 -7.38 -1.61 -22.94
C TYR A 484 -6.39 -2.08 -24.01
N ALA A 485 -6.07 -3.37 -24.05
CA ALA A 485 -5.22 -3.97 -25.08
C ALA A 485 -5.76 -3.70 -26.50
N MET A 486 -7.07 -3.82 -26.71
CA MET A 486 -7.72 -3.55 -27.99
C MET A 486 -7.69 -2.08 -28.43
N GLN A 487 -7.37 -1.14 -27.52
CA GLN A 487 -7.21 0.28 -27.85
C GLN A 487 -5.74 0.70 -28.00
N ALA A 488 -4.80 -0.21 -27.78
CA ALA A 488 -3.39 0.12 -27.87
C ALA A 488 -3.02 0.49 -29.31
N GLU A 489 -2.42 1.68 -29.49
CA GLU A 489 -1.98 2.15 -30.81
C GLU A 489 -0.81 1.31 -31.38
N LYS A 490 0.03 0.80 -30.48
CA LYS A 490 1.24 0.03 -30.81
C LYS A 490 0.97 -1.46 -30.68
N THR A 491 1.38 -2.24 -31.69
CA THR A 491 1.23 -3.70 -31.71
C THR A 491 1.88 -4.37 -30.49
N GLU A 492 3.02 -3.86 -30.04
CA GLU A 492 3.74 -4.39 -28.86
C GLU A 492 2.91 -4.22 -27.58
N MET A 493 2.23 -3.07 -27.44
CA MET A 493 1.34 -2.80 -26.32
C MET A 493 0.09 -3.68 -26.37
N HIS A 494 -0.49 -3.87 -27.56
CA HIS A 494 -1.63 -4.78 -27.73
C HIS A 494 -1.26 -6.21 -27.28
N ARG A 495 -0.14 -6.74 -27.78
CA ARG A 495 0.39 -8.05 -27.38
C ARG A 495 0.62 -8.12 -25.87
N PHE A 496 1.32 -7.14 -25.29
CA PHE A 496 1.62 -7.10 -23.86
C PHE A 496 0.36 -7.15 -22.98
N TYR A 497 -0.60 -6.23 -23.19
CA TYR A 497 -1.80 -6.19 -22.36
C TYR A 497 -2.75 -7.35 -22.64
N TYR A 498 -2.77 -7.91 -23.85
CA TYR A 498 -3.52 -9.14 -24.08
C TYR A 498 -2.98 -10.28 -23.21
N GLY A 499 -1.65 -10.47 -23.17
CA GLY A 499 -1.01 -11.44 -22.28
C GLY A 499 -1.34 -11.19 -20.80
N ALA A 500 -1.22 -9.95 -20.34
CA ALA A 500 -1.60 -9.57 -18.97
C ALA A 500 -3.08 -9.92 -18.66
N SER A 501 -3.99 -9.80 -19.63
CA SER A 501 -5.39 -10.19 -19.46
C SER A 501 -5.57 -11.69 -19.21
N LEU A 502 -4.71 -12.54 -19.81
CA LEU A 502 -4.67 -13.99 -19.56
C LEU A 502 -4.13 -14.30 -18.17
N PHE A 503 -3.14 -13.55 -17.69
CA PHE A 503 -2.63 -13.71 -16.33
C PHE A 503 -3.70 -13.49 -15.25
N HIS A 504 -4.61 -12.53 -15.46
CA HIS A 504 -5.73 -12.29 -14.56
C HIS A 504 -6.71 -13.48 -14.46
N LEU A 505 -6.76 -14.36 -15.46
CA LEU A 505 -7.65 -15.54 -15.45
C LEU A 505 -7.28 -16.58 -14.38
N ASN A 506 -6.06 -16.54 -13.84
CA ASN A 506 -5.70 -17.39 -12.70
C ASN A 506 -6.62 -17.16 -11.49
N ALA A 507 -7.10 -15.92 -11.30
CA ALA A 507 -8.04 -15.58 -10.23
C ALA A 507 -9.51 -15.94 -10.55
N VAL A 508 -9.79 -16.44 -11.75
CA VAL A 508 -11.15 -16.75 -12.23
C VAL A 508 -11.32 -18.26 -12.29
N ASP A 509 -12.47 -18.73 -11.83
CA ASP A 509 -12.81 -20.15 -11.81
C ASP A 509 -13.45 -20.47 -13.16
N LEU A 510 -12.60 -20.87 -14.09
CA LEU A 510 -12.94 -21.17 -15.47
C LEU A 510 -12.39 -22.56 -15.82
N PRO A 511 -13.11 -23.34 -16.63
CA PRO A 511 -12.60 -24.58 -17.17
C PRO A 511 -11.27 -24.36 -17.91
N ALA A 512 -10.35 -25.32 -17.81
CA ALA A 512 -9.05 -25.25 -18.48
C ALA A 512 -9.18 -25.03 -20.00
N ALA A 513 -10.20 -25.63 -20.63
CA ALA A 513 -10.50 -25.47 -22.04
C ALA A 513 -10.81 -24.00 -22.42
N GLU A 514 -11.50 -23.24 -21.56
CA GLU A 514 -11.83 -21.85 -21.86
C GLU A 514 -10.59 -20.95 -21.75
N VAL A 515 -9.73 -21.18 -20.74
CA VAL A 515 -8.44 -20.50 -20.64
C VAL A 515 -7.60 -20.78 -21.88
N TYR A 516 -7.53 -22.04 -22.30
CA TYR A 516 -6.84 -22.45 -23.52
C TYR A 516 -7.34 -21.73 -24.78
N GLN A 517 -8.66 -21.69 -25.01
CA GLN A 517 -9.22 -20.98 -26.17
C GLN A 517 -8.85 -19.49 -26.19
N ARG A 518 -8.85 -18.84 -25.03
CA ARG A 518 -8.41 -17.43 -24.93
C ARG A 518 -6.90 -17.30 -25.17
N SER A 519 -6.10 -18.24 -24.67
CA SER A 519 -4.65 -18.26 -24.91
C SER A 519 -4.30 -18.45 -26.39
N LEU A 520 -5.05 -19.24 -27.16
CA LEU A 520 -4.79 -19.43 -28.60
C LEU A 520 -4.80 -18.12 -29.39
N HIS A 521 -5.69 -17.18 -29.02
CA HIS A 521 -5.73 -15.88 -29.67
C HIS A 521 -4.44 -15.07 -29.47
N TYR A 522 -3.71 -15.29 -28.38
CA TYR A 522 -2.42 -14.64 -28.18
C TYR A 522 -1.43 -15.03 -29.29
N GLY A 523 -1.38 -16.31 -29.69
CA GLY A 523 -0.55 -16.78 -30.79
C GLY A 523 -0.92 -16.14 -32.14
N GLU A 524 -2.21 -15.88 -32.38
CA GLU A 524 -2.70 -15.22 -33.61
C GLU A 524 -2.15 -13.78 -33.75
N LEU A 525 -1.86 -13.11 -32.63
CA LEU A 525 -1.27 -11.76 -32.62
C LEU A 525 0.15 -11.69 -33.21
N PHE A 526 0.77 -12.83 -33.52
CA PHE A 526 2.11 -12.94 -34.10
C PHE A 526 2.11 -13.54 -35.51
N SER A 527 0.96 -13.61 -36.18
CA SER A 527 0.86 -14.15 -37.55
C SER A 527 1.73 -13.43 -38.60
N ASP A 528 2.12 -12.18 -38.33
CA ASP A 528 3.02 -11.33 -39.12
C ASP A 528 4.51 -11.62 -38.88
N VAL A 529 4.87 -12.32 -37.80
CA VAL A 529 6.26 -12.58 -37.42
C VAL A 529 6.88 -13.67 -38.29
N GLN A 530 8.09 -13.43 -38.77
CA GLN A 530 8.91 -14.42 -39.48
C GLN A 530 9.91 -15.06 -38.50
N PRO A 531 9.78 -16.35 -38.19
CA PRO A 531 10.73 -17.06 -37.34
C PRO A 531 12.14 -17.10 -37.93
N TYR A 532 13.16 -17.08 -37.08
CA TYR A 532 14.53 -17.30 -37.49
C TYR A 532 14.74 -18.75 -37.98
N SER A 533 15.62 -18.92 -38.97
CA SER A 533 16.02 -20.25 -39.43
C SER A 533 17.15 -20.79 -38.56
N HIS A 534 17.10 -22.08 -38.24
CA HIS A 534 18.15 -22.78 -37.50
C HIS A 534 18.92 -23.80 -38.35
N MET A 535 18.74 -23.76 -39.68
CA MET A 535 19.49 -24.60 -40.61
C MET A 535 20.96 -24.16 -40.69
N GLY A 536 21.88 -25.12 -40.75
CA GLY A 536 23.31 -24.85 -40.93
C GLY A 536 24.00 -24.23 -39.71
N ARG A 537 23.42 -24.36 -38.50
CA ARG A 537 24.06 -23.92 -37.25
C ARG A 537 25.36 -24.66 -37.00
N ARG A 538 26.35 -23.96 -36.42
CA ARG A 538 27.63 -24.58 -36.07
C ARG A 538 27.47 -25.62 -34.96
N LYS A 539 28.26 -26.69 -35.05
CA LYS A 539 28.40 -27.66 -33.97
C LYS A 539 29.22 -27.03 -32.84
N LYS A 540 28.74 -27.15 -31.60
CA LYS A 540 29.38 -26.64 -30.38
C LYS A 540 29.79 -27.82 -29.50
N GLU A 541 30.78 -27.60 -28.64
CA GLU A 541 31.22 -28.59 -27.66
C GLU A 541 30.24 -28.71 -26.49
N LYS A 542 29.64 -27.59 -26.07
CA LYS A 542 28.64 -27.51 -24.99
C LYS A 542 27.30 -27.01 -25.51
N ILE A 543 26.21 -27.43 -24.87
CA ILE A 543 24.86 -26.95 -25.18
C ILE A 543 24.66 -25.57 -24.54
N ARG A 544 24.19 -24.58 -25.32
CA ARG A 544 23.88 -23.25 -24.79
C ARG A 544 22.45 -23.17 -24.31
N ILE A 545 22.26 -22.93 -23.01
CA ILE A 545 20.96 -22.68 -22.40
C ILE A 545 20.81 -21.19 -22.14
N GLY A 546 19.70 -20.61 -22.60
CA GLY A 546 19.32 -19.24 -22.30
C GLY A 546 18.14 -19.22 -21.34
N TYR A 547 18.21 -18.46 -20.24
CA TYR A 547 17.08 -18.17 -19.37
C TYR A 547 16.65 -16.72 -19.55
N ILE A 548 15.36 -16.47 -19.82
CA ILE A 548 14.82 -15.12 -20.01
C ILE A 548 13.71 -14.82 -18.98
N SER A 549 13.83 -13.69 -18.30
CA SER A 549 12.87 -13.25 -17.27
C SER A 549 13.09 -11.79 -16.85
N GLY A 550 12.04 -11.16 -16.35
CA GLY A 550 12.11 -9.89 -15.61
C GLY A 550 12.50 -10.05 -14.13
N ASP A 551 12.57 -11.28 -13.64
CA ASP A 551 12.59 -11.55 -12.20
C ASP A 551 13.95 -11.97 -11.63
N PHE A 552 15.04 -11.74 -12.35
CA PHE A 552 16.41 -11.94 -11.84
C PHE A 552 16.86 -10.78 -10.93
N ARG A 553 16.10 -10.55 -9.86
CA ARG A 553 16.22 -9.43 -8.92
C ARG A 553 15.63 -9.83 -7.56
N TYR A 554 15.47 -8.88 -6.64
CA TYR A 554 14.73 -9.04 -5.39
C TYR A 554 13.25 -9.31 -5.65
N HIS A 555 12.96 -10.57 -5.93
CA HIS A 555 11.66 -11.09 -6.30
C HIS A 555 11.54 -12.54 -5.82
N VAL A 556 10.30 -13.05 -5.68
CA VAL A 556 10.07 -14.43 -5.20
C VAL A 556 10.78 -15.48 -6.07
N MET A 557 10.95 -15.21 -7.37
CA MET A 557 11.68 -16.10 -8.29
C MET A 557 13.12 -16.36 -7.90
N GLN A 558 13.76 -15.48 -7.11
CA GLN A 558 15.14 -15.67 -6.68
C GLN A 558 15.37 -17.00 -5.95
N TYR A 559 14.35 -17.50 -5.25
CA TYR A 559 14.41 -18.77 -4.52
C TYR A 559 14.24 -19.99 -5.41
N PHE A 560 13.74 -19.81 -6.64
CA PHE A 560 13.45 -20.89 -7.57
C PHE A 560 14.44 -20.98 -8.73
N VAL A 561 15.08 -19.87 -9.09
CA VAL A 561 16.04 -19.86 -10.22
C VAL A 561 17.42 -20.37 -9.85
N TRP A 562 17.72 -20.50 -8.56
CA TRP A 562 19.05 -20.83 -8.05
C TRP A 562 19.72 -22.05 -8.69
N PRO A 563 19.04 -23.22 -8.82
CA PRO A 563 19.67 -24.40 -9.40
C PRO A 563 20.14 -24.18 -10.85
N PHE A 564 19.41 -23.38 -11.64
CA PHE A 564 19.75 -23.10 -13.03
C PHE A 564 20.98 -22.21 -13.20
N LEU A 565 21.21 -21.32 -12.22
CA LEU A 565 22.29 -20.33 -12.30
C LEU A 565 23.57 -20.82 -11.63
N ALA A 566 23.46 -21.58 -10.54
CA ALA A 566 24.60 -22.00 -9.73
C ALA A 566 24.89 -23.51 -9.81
N GLY A 567 23.89 -24.33 -10.13
CA GLY A 567 23.97 -25.79 -10.02
C GLY A 567 24.25 -26.53 -11.33
N PHE A 568 24.37 -25.83 -12.46
CA PHE A 568 24.51 -26.45 -13.76
C PHE A 568 25.89 -27.09 -13.99
N ASP A 569 25.92 -28.18 -14.75
CA ASP A 569 27.13 -28.88 -15.19
C ASP A 569 27.90 -28.03 -16.21
N GLN A 570 28.90 -27.32 -15.71
CA GLN A 570 29.74 -26.43 -16.51
C GLN A 570 30.54 -27.16 -17.60
N ASP A 571 30.74 -28.48 -17.51
CA ASP A 571 31.45 -29.25 -18.54
C ASP A 571 30.56 -29.57 -19.75
N SER A 572 29.24 -29.59 -19.56
CA SER A 572 28.27 -29.91 -20.61
C SER A 572 27.50 -28.70 -21.13
N PHE A 573 27.36 -27.63 -20.32
CA PHE A 573 26.49 -26.49 -20.63
C PHE A 573 27.21 -25.14 -20.51
N GLU A 574 26.76 -24.19 -21.34
CA GLU A 574 27.00 -22.76 -21.16
C GLU A 574 25.67 -22.08 -20.83
N VAL A 575 25.60 -21.34 -19.72
CA VAL A 575 24.37 -20.69 -19.25
C VAL A 575 24.40 -19.19 -19.55
N TYR A 576 23.39 -18.74 -20.30
CA TYR A 576 23.14 -17.36 -20.66
C TYR A 576 21.90 -16.86 -19.93
N VAL A 577 21.95 -15.64 -19.40
CA VAL A 577 20.80 -14.97 -18.80
C VAL A 577 20.44 -13.73 -19.59
N TYR A 578 19.15 -13.57 -19.87
CA TYR A 578 18.54 -12.41 -20.51
C TYR A 578 17.61 -11.72 -19.50
N SER A 579 18.15 -10.73 -18.79
CA SER A 579 17.42 -10.01 -17.75
C SER A 579 16.64 -8.83 -18.32
N LEU A 580 15.34 -8.77 -18.03
CA LEU A 580 14.45 -7.72 -18.53
C LEU A 580 14.02 -6.71 -17.44
N GLY A 581 14.16 -7.07 -16.17
CA GLY A 581 13.77 -6.23 -15.05
C GLY A 581 14.86 -5.25 -14.64
N GLU A 582 14.47 -4.27 -13.83
CA GLU A 582 15.38 -3.29 -13.23
C GLU A 582 16.47 -3.99 -12.38
N PRO A 583 17.75 -3.67 -12.58
CA PRO A 583 18.85 -4.34 -11.90
C PRO A 583 18.93 -3.95 -10.42
N ASP A 584 19.29 -4.92 -9.58
CA ASP A 584 19.57 -4.69 -8.16
C ASP A 584 20.76 -5.54 -7.64
N GLN A 585 20.91 -5.60 -6.31
CA GLN A 585 21.98 -6.35 -5.67
C GLN A 585 21.94 -7.86 -5.99
N PHE A 586 20.76 -8.45 -6.22
CA PHE A 586 20.62 -9.86 -6.58
C PHE A 586 20.95 -10.08 -8.05
N SER A 587 20.57 -9.15 -8.94
CA SER A 587 20.99 -9.20 -10.36
C SER A 587 22.52 -9.19 -10.47
N GLN A 588 23.19 -8.32 -9.72
CA GLN A 588 24.66 -8.24 -9.67
C GLN A 588 25.28 -9.54 -9.17
N PHE A 589 24.68 -10.17 -8.15
CA PHE A 589 25.13 -11.45 -7.63
C PHE A 589 24.95 -12.57 -8.66
N PHE A 590 23.77 -12.70 -9.25
CA PHE A 590 23.47 -13.74 -10.25
C PHE A 590 24.34 -13.64 -11.50
N GLN A 591 24.70 -12.43 -11.92
CA GLN A 591 25.64 -12.21 -13.01
C GLN A 591 26.98 -12.92 -12.79
N THR A 592 27.43 -13.08 -11.54
CA THR A 592 28.70 -13.75 -11.21
C THR A 592 28.66 -15.28 -11.34
N LEU A 593 27.47 -15.87 -11.42
CA LEU A 593 27.26 -17.33 -11.38
C LEU A 593 27.20 -17.96 -12.78
N VAL A 594 26.92 -17.16 -13.80
CA VAL A 594 26.57 -17.65 -15.15
C VAL A 594 27.67 -17.40 -16.17
N THR A 595 27.62 -18.12 -17.31
CA THR A 595 28.60 -17.96 -18.39
C THR A 595 28.49 -16.59 -19.06
N CYS A 596 27.26 -16.10 -19.26
CA CYS A 596 27.03 -14.79 -19.86
C CYS A 596 25.76 -14.14 -19.32
N TRP A 597 25.85 -12.85 -18.98
CA TRP A 597 24.72 -12.02 -18.59
C TRP A 597 24.43 -10.96 -19.66
N ARG A 598 23.19 -10.88 -20.10
CA ARG A 598 22.67 -9.85 -21.01
C ARG A 598 21.61 -9.04 -20.26
N ASP A 599 21.99 -7.83 -19.87
CA ASP A 599 21.02 -6.85 -19.42
C ASP A 599 20.27 -6.28 -20.63
N LEU A 600 18.96 -6.51 -20.65
CA LEU A 600 18.02 -6.10 -21.70
C LEU A 600 16.91 -5.19 -21.16
N SER A 601 17.03 -4.67 -19.93
CA SER A 601 16.07 -3.74 -19.31
C SER A 601 15.79 -2.52 -20.20
N ASP A 602 16.82 -1.98 -20.86
CA ASP A 602 16.70 -0.87 -21.82
C ASP A 602 16.00 -1.24 -23.16
N CYS A 603 15.79 -2.52 -23.43
CA CYS A 603 15.10 -3.01 -24.64
C CYS A 603 13.65 -3.41 -24.35
N ASN A 604 13.10 -3.01 -23.19
CA ASN A 604 11.74 -3.37 -22.79
C ASN A 604 10.72 -3.03 -23.89
N MET A 605 9.81 -3.97 -24.14
CA MET A 605 8.82 -3.98 -25.23
C MET A 605 9.33 -4.09 -26.69
N ASP A 606 10.64 -4.02 -26.98
CA ASP A 606 11.18 -4.29 -28.33
C ASP A 606 11.58 -5.77 -28.47
N MET A 607 10.56 -6.62 -28.61
CA MET A 607 10.70 -8.08 -28.60
C MET A 607 11.49 -8.62 -29.80
N ALA A 608 11.42 -7.95 -30.95
CA ALA A 608 12.20 -8.29 -32.13
C ALA A 608 13.70 -8.08 -31.89
N LYS A 609 14.08 -6.95 -31.26
CA LYS A 609 15.48 -6.66 -30.92
C LYS A 609 16.01 -7.61 -29.85
N ILE A 610 15.19 -7.95 -28.85
CA ILE A 610 15.51 -8.97 -27.84
C ILE A 610 15.78 -10.31 -28.53
N ALA A 611 14.85 -10.79 -29.38
CA ALA A 611 15.02 -12.02 -30.14
C ALA A 611 16.29 -12.02 -31.00
N GLY A 612 16.60 -10.92 -31.69
CA GLY A 612 17.81 -10.81 -32.51
C GLY A 612 19.12 -10.81 -31.71
N LYS A 613 19.11 -10.38 -30.44
CA LYS A 613 20.26 -10.53 -29.54
C LYS A 613 20.45 -12.01 -29.14
N ILE A 614 19.37 -12.67 -28.73
CA ILE A 614 19.38 -14.10 -28.35
C ILE A 614 19.82 -14.97 -29.52
N TYR A 615 19.29 -14.73 -30.72
CA TYR A 615 19.64 -15.48 -31.91
C TYR A 615 21.13 -15.39 -32.27
N ARG A 616 21.75 -14.21 -32.10
CA ARG A 616 23.19 -14.00 -32.34
C ARG A 616 24.10 -14.67 -31.30
N ASP A 617 23.61 -14.87 -30.08
CA ASP A 617 24.30 -15.68 -29.09
C ASP A 617 24.24 -17.18 -29.44
N GLU A 618 23.44 -17.54 -30.44
CA GLU A 618 23.18 -18.90 -30.88
C GLU A 618 22.75 -19.78 -29.70
N ILE A 619 21.73 -19.36 -28.95
CA ILE A 619 21.16 -20.20 -27.90
C ILE A 619 20.55 -21.46 -28.53
N ASP A 620 20.81 -22.63 -27.94
CA ASP A 620 20.31 -23.92 -28.42
C ASP A 620 18.96 -24.23 -27.78
N ILE A 621 18.84 -23.95 -26.48
CA ILE A 621 17.59 -24.09 -25.73
C ILE A 621 17.31 -22.77 -25.00
N LEU A 622 16.20 -22.12 -25.30
CA LEU A 622 15.76 -20.91 -24.61
C LEU A 622 14.59 -21.23 -23.68
N PHE A 623 14.68 -20.85 -22.41
CA PHE A 623 13.66 -21.09 -21.41
C PHE A 623 13.13 -19.76 -20.87
N ASP A 624 11.89 -19.46 -21.21
CA ASP A 624 11.10 -18.38 -20.60
C ASP A 624 10.60 -18.79 -19.20
N LEU A 625 10.93 -17.99 -18.19
CA LEU A 625 10.55 -18.26 -16.80
C LEU A 625 9.36 -17.42 -16.32
N ALA A 626 8.80 -16.57 -17.19
CA ALA A 626 7.80 -15.56 -16.82
C ALA A 626 6.42 -15.85 -17.41
N GLY A 627 6.32 -16.36 -18.63
CA GLY A 627 5.05 -16.57 -19.33
C GLY A 627 4.26 -15.26 -19.51
N HIS A 628 3.02 -15.18 -19.04
CA HIS A 628 2.19 -13.96 -19.18
C HIS A 628 2.30 -12.97 -18.00
N THR A 629 3.29 -13.12 -17.12
CA THR A 629 3.52 -12.17 -16.02
C THR A 629 4.12 -10.84 -16.51
N ALA A 630 4.26 -9.87 -15.59
CA ALA A 630 4.86 -8.58 -15.91
C ALA A 630 6.34 -8.72 -16.31
N GLU A 631 6.84 -7.80 -17.15
CA GLU A 631 8.24 -7.78 -17.61
C GLU A 631 8.70 -9.11 -18.28
N SER A 632 7.75 -9.82 -18.90
CA SER A 632 8.00 -11.10 -19.55
C SER A 632 8.73 -10.98 -20.90
N GLY A 633 9.58 -11.97 -21.18
CA GLY A 633 10.25 -12.17 -22.46
C GLY A 633 9.49 -13.07 -23.44
N LEU A 634 8.34 -13.62 -23.06
CA LEU A 634 7.58 -14.60 -23.83
C LEU A 634 7.30 -14.15 -25.27
N ALA A 635 6.96 -12.88 -25.49
CA ALA A 635 6.68 -12.37 -26.83
C ALA A 635 7.89 -12.45 -27.79
N ALA A 636 9.12 -12.39 -27.28
CA ALA A 636 10.33 -12.54 -28.10
C ALA A 636 10.48 -13.95 -28.67
N LEU A 637 9.91 -14.97 -28.01
CA LEU A 637 9.95 -16.36 -28.46
C LEU A 637 9.17 -16.56 -29.77
N ALA A 638 8.26 -15.65 -30.16
CA ALA A 638 7.52 -15.73 -31.42
C ALA A 638 8.44 -15.69 -32.65
N TRP A 639 9.59 -15.01 -32.56
CA TRP A 639 10.62 -14.99 -33.61
C TRP A 639 11.45 -16.27 -33.65
N LYS A 640 11.20 -17.24 -32.77
CA LYS A 640 12.00 -18.46 -32.63
C LYS A 640 13.52 -18.16 -32.57
N PRO A 641 14.02 -17.30 -31.66
CA PRO A 641 15.45 -17.02 -31.56
C PRO A 641 16.32 -18.22 -31.17
N ALA A 642 15.74 -19.28 -30.61
CA ALA A 642 16.39 -20.57 -30.38
C ALA A 642 15.57 -21.71 -31.03
N PRO A 643 16.24 -22.78 -31.51
CA PRO A 643 15.56 -23.89 -32.18
C PRO A 643 14.60 -24.64 -31.25
N ILE A 644 14.92 -24.69 -29.96
CA ILE A 644 14.09 -25.30 -28.92
C ILE A 644 13.78 -24.23 -27.87
N GLN A 645 12.50 -24.08 -27.54
CA GLN A 645 12.00 -23.07 -26.62
C GLN A 645 11.07 -23.68 -25.58
N LEU A 646 11.24 -23.29 -24.33
CA LEU A 646 10.49 -23.77 -23.18
C LEU A 646 9.82 -22.59 -22.47
N SER A 647 8.71 -22.86 -21.78
CA SER A 647 8.12 -21.95 -20.78
C SER A 647 7.71 -22.74 -19.52
N GLY A 648 7.57 -22.09 -18.38
CA GLY A 648 7.25 -22.73 -17.10
C GLY A 648 7.68 -21.92 -15.88
N LEU A 649 7.47 -22.49 -14.69
CA LEU A 649 7.72 -21.89 -13.36
C LEU A 649 6.85 -20.66 -13.03
N GLY A 650 7.03 -19.54 -13.72
CA GLY A 650 6.39 -18.26 -13.37
C GLY A 650 4.93 -18.13 -13.77
N TYR A 651 4.50 -18.86 -14.82
CA TYR A 651 3.13 -18.86 -15.33
C TYR A 651 2.54 -20.26 -15.30
N MET A 652 1.23 -20.34 -15.04
CA MET A 652 0.55 -21.57 -14.60
C MET A 652 -0.50 -22.08 -15.61
N ALA A 653 -0.36 -21.71 -16.87
CA ALA A 653 -1.21 -22.18 -17.96
C ALA A 653 -0.41 -22.17 -19.27
N THR A 654 -1.02 -22.67 -20.34
CA THR A 654 -0.43 -22.58 -21.68
C THR A 654 -0.11 -21.13 -22.07
N THR A 655 1.04 -20.92 -22.70
CA THR A 655 1.42 -19.62 -23.26
C THR A 655 0.52 -19.22 -24.41
N GLY A 656 -0.11 -20.19 -25.09
CA GLY A 656 -0.87 -19.96 -26.32
C GLY A 656 -0.01 -19.59 -27.54
N LEU A 657 1.32 -19.65 -27.41
CA LEU A 657 2.26 -19.29 -28.47
C LEU A 657 2.86 -20.56 -29.11
N PRO A 658 2.52 -20.90 -30.38
CA PRO A 658 3.00 -22.12 -31.03
C PRO A 658 4.52 -22.21 -31.21
N ALA A 659 5.23 -21.09 -31.05
CA ALA A 659 6.69 -21.06 -31.11
C ALA A 659 7.35 -21.66 -29.84
N VAL A 660 6.61 -21.85 -28.74
CA VAL A 660 7.09 -22.52 -27.53
C VAL A 660 6.87 -24.02 -27.68
N ASP A 661 7.93 -24.82 -27.59
CA ASP A 661 7.86 -26.26 -27.88
C ASP A 661 7.46 -27.08 -26.66
N TYR A 662 7.93 -26.71 -25.47
CA TYR A 662 7.65 -27.44 -24.24
C TYR A 662 7.21 -26.52 -23.10
N PHE A 663 6.37 -27.05 -22.23
CA PHE A 663 5.98 -26.44 -20.97
C PHE A 663 6.49 -27.30 -19.80
N VAL A 664 7.31 -26.73 -18.92
CA VAL A 664 7.87 -27.43 -17.76
C VAL A 664 6.83 -27.52 -16.66
N THR A 665 6.53 -28.74 -16.23
CA THR A 665 5.55 -29.08 -15.21
C THR A 665 6.03 -30.31 -14.43
N ASP A 666 5.17 -30.94 -13.63
CA ASP A 666 5.44 -32.20 -12.95
C ASP A 666 4.27 -33.19 -13.05
N HIS A 667 4.51 -34.38 -12.48
CA HIS A 667 3.54 -35.48 -12.48
C HIS A 667 2.30 -35.25 -11.60
N TYR A 668 2.31 -34.25 -10.72
CA TYR A 668 1.19 -33.92 -9.83
C TYR A 668 0.33 -32.78 -10.38
N CYS A 669 0.94 -31.73 -10.92
CA CYS A 669 0.27 -30.62 -11.60
C CYS A 669 -0.38 -31.10 -12.89
N ASP A 670 0.31 -31.91 -13.69
CA ASP A 670 -0.25 -32.47 -14.94
C ASP A 670 -0.01 -33.98 -15.01
N PRO A 671 -0.81 -34.83 -14.34
CA PRO A 671 -0.63 -36.27 -14.41
C PRO A 671 -0.77 -36.80 -15.84
N GLU A 672 0.02 -37.83 -16.18
CA GLU A 672 -0.09 -38.50 -17.49
C GLU A 672 -1.50 -39.10 -17.67
N GLY A 673 -2.12 -38.85 -18.82
CA GLY A 673 -3.49 -39.28 -19.10
C GLY A 673 -4.57 -38.47 -18.38
N GLY A 674 -4.21 -37.42 -17.63
CA GLY A 674 -5.15 -36.51 -16.95
C GLY A 674 -5.89 -35.55 -17.88
N GLY A 675 -5.54 -35.51 -19.16
CA GLY A 675 -6.19 -34.66 -20.18
C GLY A 675 -5.54 -33.29 -20.39
N SER A 676 -4.53 -32.93 -19.58
CA SER A 676 -3.80 -31.66 -19.70
C SER A 676 -3.23 -31.42 -21.10
N GLU A 677 -2.82 -32.46 -21.82
CA GLU A 677 -2.29 -32.36 -23.19
C GLU A 677 -3.29 -31.73 -24.18
N GLN A 678 -4.59 -31.71 -23.87
CA GLN A 678 -5.62 -31.13 -24.75
C GLN A 678 -5.73 -29.61 -24.60
N VAL A 679 -5.12 -29.03 -23.57
CA VAL A 679 -5.24 -27.62 -23.19
C VAL A 679 -3.89 -26.89 -23.16
N TYR A 680 -2.88 -27.46 -23.81
CA TYR A 680 -1.57 -26.84 -24.04
C TYR A 680 -1.21 -26.85 -25.52
N VAL A 681 -0.66 -25.75 -26.02
CA VAL A 681 -0.01 -25.74 -27.35
C VAL A 681 1.36 -26.38 -27.30
N GLU A 682 1.98 -26.34 -26.13
CA GLU A 682 3.29 -26.91 -25.82
C GLU A 682 3.20 -28.41 -25.48
N LYS A 683 4.29 -29.13 -25.67
CA LYS A 683 4.44 -30.48 -25.10
C LYS A 683 4.77 -30.38 -23.61
N LEU A 684 4.07 -31.15 -22.79
CA LEU A 684 4.34 -31.15 -21.34
C LEU A 684 5.64 -31.89 -21.04
N LEU A 685 6.61 -31.18 -20.46
CA LEU A 685 7.86 -31.72 -19.94
C LEU A 685 7.70 -31.91 -18.42
N ARG A 686 7.46 -33.14 -18.00
CA ARG A 686 7.17 -33.49 -16.61
C ARG A 686 8.44 -33.86 -15.87
N LEU A 687 8.72 -33.11 -14.82
CA LEU A 687 9.78 -33.38 -13.83
C LEU A 687 9.19 -34.03 -12.59
N THR A 688 10.06 -34.40 -11.65
CA THR A 688 9.64 -34.89 -10.33
C THR A 688 8.90 -33.81 -9.53
N SER A 689 9.41 -32.58 -9.54
CA SER A 689 8.80 -31.39 -8.94
C SER A 689 8.73 -30.26 -9.97
N GLN A 690 7.67 -29.46 -9.97
CA GLN A 690 7.47 -28.33 -10.90
C GLN A 690 8.52 -27.22 -10.77
N PHE A 691 9.17 -27.14 -9.61
CA PHE A 691 10.28 -26.23 -9.33
C PHE A 691 11.11 -26.75 -8.13
N CYS A 692 12.21 -26.07 -7.83
CA CYS A 692 13.02 -26.30 -6.63
C CYS A 692 13.17 -25.00 -5.83
N TYR A 693 12.82 -25.02 -4.55
CA TYR A 693 12.88 -23.91 -3.60
C TYR A 693 14.19 -23.96 -2.78
N ASN A 694 14.93 -22.86 -2.74
CA ASN A 694 16.19 -22.75 -1.99
C ASN A 694 16.02 -22.21 -0.55
N GLY A 695 14.86 -21.62 -0.24
CA GLY A 695 14.56 -21.07 1.08
C GLY A 695 15.44 -19.90 1.52
N TYR A 696 15.20 -19.46 2.76
CA TYR A 696 15.91 -18.36 3.39
C TYR A 696 17.01 -18.88 4.31
N THR A 697 18.12 -18.16 4.37
CA THR A 697 19.19 -18.38 5.35
C THR A 697 18.88 -17.64 6.66
N HIS A 698 19.35 -18.17 7.79
CA HIS A 698 19.28 -17.53 9.12
C HIS A 698 17.89 -17.28 9.73
N LEU A 699 16.85 -18.01 9.33
CA LEU A 699 15.55 -17.99 10.01
C LEU A 699 15.46 -19.03 11.15
N PRO A 700 14.82 -18.70 12.29
CA PRO A 700 14.56 -19.67 13.35
C PRO A 700 13.65 -20.79 12.85
N ALA A 701 13.77 -21.98 13.43
CA ALA A 701 12.85 -23.10 13.18
C ALA A 701 11.69 -23.06 14.17
N SER A 702 10.52 -23.54 13.73
CA SER A 702 9.41 -23.80 14.65
C SER A 702 9.80 -24.86 15.67
N ASP A 703 9.45 -24.64 16.93
CA ASP A 703 9.73 -25.51 18.08
C ASP A 703 8.48 -26.28 18.56
N GLY A 704 7.33 -26.08 17.90
CA GLY A 704 6.05 -26.71 18.21
C GLY A 704 4.85 -25.91 17.71
N ALA A 705 3.65 -26.45 17.90
CA ALA A 705 2.43 -25.75 17.51
C ALA A 705 2.14 -24.57 18.48
N PRO A 706 2.00 -23.33 17.97
CA PRO A 706 1.70 -22.17 18.81
C PRO A 706 0.42 -22.30 19.65
N ALA A 707 -0.59 -23.00 19.15
CA ALA A 707 -1.85 -23.28 19.85
C ALA A 707 -1.66 -23.97 21.21
N ARG A 708 -0.54 -24.70 21.44
CA ARG A 708 -0.25 -25.31 22.76
C ARG A 708 -0.05 -24.29 23.87
N HIS A 709 0.36 -23.07 23.52
CA HIS A 709 0.62 -22.00 24.48
C HIS A 709 -0.48 -20.93 24.48
N ARG A 710 -1.25 -20.81 23.39
CA ARG A 710 -2.28 -19.78 23.21
C ARG A 710 -3.71 -20.23 23.47
N GLU A 711 -3.95 -21.54 23.54
CA GLU A 711 -5.28 -22.13 23.75
C GLU A 711 -6.31 -21.86 22.63
N TYR A 712 -5.88 -21.32 21.49
CA TYR A 712 -6.68 -21.17 20.27
C TYR A 712 -5.86 -21.50 19.02
N ILE A 713 -6.55 -21.85 17.93
CA ILE A 713 -5.96 -22.05 16.61
C ILE A 713 -5.92 -20.73 15.84
N LEU A 714 -4.74 -20.32 15.38
CA LEU A 714 -4.59 -19.23 14.42
C LEU A 714 -4.50 -19.78 12.99
N PHE A 715 -5.60 -19.64 12.25
CA PHE A 715 -5.58 -19.77 10.80
C PHE A 715 -4.97 -18.53 10.17
N ALA A 716 -4.24 -18.67 9.06
CA ALA A 716 -3.76 -17.52 8.32
C ALA A 716 -3.74 -17.70 6.81
N SER A 717 -3.81 -16.59 6.07
CA SER A 717 -3.50 -16.57 4.65
C SER A 717 -2.66 -15.33 4.33
N PHE A 718 -1.43 -15.56 3.84
CA PHE A 718 -0.51 -14.49 3.40
C PHE A 718 -0.54 -14.32 1.87
N ASN A 719 -1.52 -14.95 1.21
CA ASN A 719 -1.76 -14.84 -0.22
C ASN A 719 -2.18 -13.41 -0.62
N GLN A 720 -1.98 -13.06 -1.90
CA GLN A 720 -2.42 -11.77 -2.45
C GLN A 720 -3.94 -11.58 -2.27
N TYR A 721 -4.41 -10.40 -1.83
CA TYR A 721 -5.84 -10.15 -1.56
C TYR A 721 -6.74 -10.49 -2.76
N ARG A 722 -6.28 -10.22 -3.99
CA ARG A 722 -6.98 -10.59 -5.24
C ARG A 722 -7.19 -12.09 -5.46
N LYS A 723 -6.52 -12.96 -4.70
CA LYS A 723 -6.72 -14.42 -4.71
C LYS A 723 -7.84 -14.86 -3.76
N ILE A 724 -8.27 -14.00 -2.85
CA ILE A 724 -9.29 -14.30 -1.83
C ILE A 724 -10.69 -14.06 -2.41
N ARG A 725 -11.37 -15.14 -2.77
CA ARG A 725 -12.72 -15.13 -3.33
C ARG A 725 -13.79 -15.40 -2.28
N ASP A 726 -15.03 -15.08 -2.63
CA ASP A 726 -16.18 -15.20 -1.73
C ASP A 726 -16.45 -16.65 -1.31
N ASP A 727 -16.30 -17.60 -2.24
CA ASP A 727 -16.40 -19.04 -1.99
C ASP A 727 -15.38 -19.53 -0.94
N MET A 728 -14.14 -19.07 -1.03
CA MET A 728 -13.10 -19.36 -0.04
C MET A 728 -13.41 -18.75 1.32
N LEU A 729 -13.89 -17.51 1.36
CA LEU A 729 -14.31 -16.86 2.61
C LEU A 729 -15.47 -17.63 3.27
N VAL A 730 -16.43 -18.13 2.48
CA VAL A 730 -17.50 -18.99 3.00
C VAL A 730 -16.94 -20.27 3.61
N ALA A 731 -15.98 -20.92 2.97
CA ALA A 731 -15.32 -22.11 3.52
C ALA A 731 -14.56 -21.80 4.82
N TRP A 732 -13.81 -20.69 4.86
CA TRP A 732 -13.07 -20.27 6.06
C TRP A 732 -13.99 -19.94 7.23
N ARG A 733 -15.13 -19.28 6.97
CA ARG A 733 -16.15 -19.05 8.00
C ARG A 733 -16.68 -20.38 8.55
N GLN A 734 -16.99 -21.35 7.70
CA GLN A 734 -17.47 -22.68 8.13
C GLN A 734 -16.42 -23.43 8.97
N ILE A 735 -15.13 -23.32 8.63
CA ILE A 735 -14.04 -23.86 9.44
C ILE A 735 -14.04 -23.19 10.83
N MET A 736 -14.11 -21.85 10.88
CA MET A 736 -14.09 -21.10 12.13
C MET A 736 -15.33 -21.32 13.01
N GLU A 737 -16.49 -21.64 12.42
CA GLU A 737 -17.70 -22.03 13.15
C GLU A 737 -17.56 -23.41 13.82
N ARG A 738 -16.80 -24.32 13.19
CA ARG A 738 -16.57 -25.68 13.70
C ARG A 738 -15.39 -25.78 14.67
N ILE A 739 -14.47 -24.82 14.64
CA ILE A 739 -13.40 -24.66 15.62
C ILE A 739 -13.66 -23.38 16.43
N PRO A 740 -14.47 -23.46 17.52
CA PRO A 740 -14.73 -22.31 18.38
C PRO A 740 -13.44 -21.65 18.85
N ASN A 741 -13.46 -20.33 19.06
CA ASN A 741 -12.32 -19.52 19.49
C ASN A 741 -11.14 -19.42 18.50
N SER A 742 -11.14 -20.14 17.38
CA SER A 742 -10.11 -19.97 16.34
C SER A 742 -10.10 -18.55 15.78
N ARG A 743 -8.95 -18.09 15.30
CA ARG A 743 -8.76 -16.74 14.74
C ARG A 743 -8.27 -16.84 13.30
N LEU A 744 -8.46 -15.78 12.54
CA LEU A 744 -8.03 -15.66 11.15
C LEU A 744 -7.14 -14.44 10.96
N LEU A 745 -5.90 -14.66 10.53
CA LEU A 745 -4.95 -13.61 10.15
C LEU A 745 -4.85 -13.49 8.63
N LEU A 746 -5.17 -12.31 8.09
CA LEU A 746 -4.99 -11.97 6.70
C LEU A 746 -3.86 -10.95 6.57
N LYS A 747 -2.71 -11.38 6.02
CA LYS A 747 -1.52 -10.54 5.88
C LYS A 747 -1.27 -10.20 4.42
N ASN A 748 -1.28 -8.90 4.08
CA ASN A 748 -1.13 -8.46 2.71
C ASN A 748 -0.61 -7.02 2.56
N SER A 749 0.24 -6.74 1.55
CA SER A 749 0.67 -5.38 1.23
C SER A 749 -0.47 -4.46 0.76
N ALA A 750 -1.55 -5.02 0.19
CA ALA A 750 -2.71 -4.26 -0.25
C ALA A 750 -3.43 -3.54 0.89
N TYR A 751 -3.36 -4.03 2.14
CA TYR A 751 -3.99 -3.37 3.29
C TYR A 751 -3.33 -2.04 3.67
N GLN A 752 -2.13 -1.75 3.17
CA GLN A 752 -1.52 -0.42 3.30
C GLN A 752 -2.13 0.62 2.34
N GLN A 753 -2.86 0.17 1.32
CA GLN A 753 -3.51 1.07 0.37
C GLN A 753 -4.81 1.61 0.97
N PRO A 754 -5.06 2.93 0.88
CA PRO A 754 -6.28 3.53 1.41
C PRO A 754 -7.55 2.85 0.90
N GLY A 755 -8.45 2.53 1.82
CA GLY A 755 -9.75 1.92 1.60
C GLY A 755 -9.76 0.39 1.53
N VAL A 756 -8.62 -0.27 1.30
CA VAL A 756 -8.62 -1.73 1.04
C VAL A 756 -8.96 -2.55 2.29
N ALA A 757 -8.37 -2.22 3.44
CA ALA A 757 -8.64 -2.93 4.69
C ALA A 757 -10.10 -2.76 5.14
N MET A 758 -10.64 -1.55 5.07
CA MET A 758 -12.05 -1.29 5.42
C MET A 758 -13.03 -1.98 4.46
N THR A 759 -12.72 -2.07 3.17
CA THR A 759 -13.53 -2.83 2.21
C THR A 759 -13.47 -4.33 2.50
N ALA A 760 -12.30 -4.88 2.84
CA ALA A 760 -12.17 -6.28 3.25
C ALA A 760 -12.94 -6.56 4.54
N TYR A 761 -12.80 -5.69 5.56
CA TYR A 761 -13.55 -5.76 6.81
C TYR A 761 -15.06 -5.82 6.56
N LYS A 762 -15.59 -4.88 5.75
CA LYS A 762 -17.02 -4.84 5.42
C LYS A 762 -17.47 -6.11 4.70
N ARG A 763 -16.69 -6.59 3.72
CA ARG A 763 -16.99 -7.82 2.97
C ARG A 763 -17.09 -9.03 3.90
N LEU A 764 -16.14 -9.22 4.82
CA LEU A 764 -16.17 -10.33 5.77
C LEU A 764 -17.33 -10.19 6.78
N LYS A 765 -17.58 -8.98 7.30
CA LYS A 765 -18.71 -8.70 8.20
C LYS A 765 -20.06 -9.03 7.53
N GLU A 766 -20.26 -8.63 6.28
CA GLU A 766 -21.47 -8.92 5.48
C GLU A 766 -21.64 -10.43 5.21
N MET A 767 -20.55 -11.19 5.18
CA MET A 767 -20.55 -12.65 5.08
C MET A 767 -20.81 -13.38 6.41
N GLY A 768 -20.97 -12.64 7.51
CA GLY A 768 -21.25 -13.20 8.83
C GLY A 768 -20.00 -13.68 9.58
N PHE A 769 -18.81 -13.16 9.26
CA PHE A 769 -17.66 -13.37 10.14
C PHE A 769 -17.87 -12.61 11.45
N ASP A 770 -17.49 -13.27 12.54
CA ASP A 770 -17.21 -12.59 13.80
C ASP A 770 -15.89 -11.84 13.66
N MET A 771 -15.99 -10.53 13.44
CA MET A 771 -14.83 -9.70 13.17
C MET A 771 -13.89 -9.58 14.39
N SER A 772 -14.41 -9.87 15.59
CA SER A 772 -13.62 -10.05 16.81
C SER A 772 -12.73 -11.28 16.78
N ARG A 773 -12.61 -11.99 15.65
CA ARG A 773 -11.73 -13.14 15.44
C ARG A 773 -10.88 -12.99 14.17
N VAL A 774 -10.94 -11.83 13.49
CA VAL A 774 -10.25 -11.58 12.23
C VAL A 774 -9.26 -10.43 12.39
N THR A 775 -8.03 -10.63 11.93
CA THR A 775 -6.98 -9.61 11.96
C THR A 775 -6.45 -9.34 10.57
N PHE A 776 -6.35 -8.06 10.21
CA PHE A 776 -5.69 -7.60 9.00
C PHE A 776 -4.30 -7.08 9.36
N GLU A 777 -3.28 -7.50 8.62
CA GLU A 777 -1.93 -6.97 8.78
C GLU A 777 -1.34 -6.55 7.45
N PRO A 778 -0.61 -5.43 7.39
CA PRO A 778 0.11 -5.05 6.19
C PRO A 778 1.26 -6.01 5.89
N GLY A 779 1.74 -5.99 4.63
CA GLY A 779 2.97 -6.67 4.23
C GLY A 779 4.20 -6.05 4.90
N THR A 780 5.10 -6.89 5.41
CA THR A 780 6.34 -6.49 6.11
C THR A 780 7.54 -7.24 5.52
N LYS A 781 8.76 -6.71 5.66
CA LYS A 781 9.96 -7.37 5.12
C LYS A 781 10.34 -8.64 5.88
N ASP A 782 10.04 -8.67 7.17
CA ASP A 782 10.29 -9.74 8.12
C ASP A 782 9.09 -10.70 8.30
N TYR A 783 8.12 -10.67 7.37
CA TYR A 783 6.87 -11.42 7.50
C TYR A 783 7.04 -12.93 7.73
N MET A 784 8.19 -13.51 7.34
CA MET A 784 8.53 -14.90 7.62
C MET A 784 8.47 -15.22 9.12
N MET A 785 8.90 -14.28 9.97
CA MET A 785 8.84 -14.44 11.43
C MET A 785 7.39 -14.59 11.91
N ARG A 786 6.44 -13.96 11.21
CA ARG A 786 5.01 -14.02 11.56
C ARG A 786 4.41 -15.42 11.34
N TYR A 787 5.00 -16.27 10.49
CA TYR A 787 4.55 -17.66 10.37
C TYR A 787 4.80 -18.48 11.65
N LEU A 788 5.78 -18.12 12.49
CA LEU A 788 5.99 -18.78 13.78
C LEU A 788 4.79 -18.61 14.72
N ASP A 789 3.90 -17.67 14.41
CA ASP A 789 2.67 -17.47 15.14
C ASP A 789 1.47 -18.22 14.57
N VAL A 790 1.58 -18.79 13.38
CA VAL A 790 0.45 -19.38 12.65
C VAL A 790 0.38 -20.87 12.92
N ASP A 791 -0.81 -21.38 13.23
CA ASP A 791 -1.03 -22.81 13.41
C ASP A 791 -1.25 -23.51 12.07
N ILE A 792 -2.16 -23.00 11.24
CA ILE A 792 -2.54 -23.60 9.96
C ILE A 792 -2.68 -22.51 8.91
N ALA A 793 -2.00 -22.69 7.77
CA ALA A 793 -2.18 -21.82 6.62
C ALA A 793 -3.33 -22.31 5.73
N LEU A 794 -4.25 -21.41 5.40
CA LEU A 794 -5.37 -21.66 4.50
C LEU A 794 -5.04 -21.11 3.11
N ASP A 795 -4.91 -22.03 2.15
CA ASP A 795 -4.65 -21.67 0.77
C ASP A 795 -5.91 -21.19 0.04
N THR A 796 -5.73 -20.52 -1.09
CA THR A 796 -6.80 -19.93 -1.90
C THR A 796 -7.08 -20.75 -3.16
N PHE A 797 -8.31 -20.65 -3.69
CA PHE A 797 -8.73 -21.23 -4.96
C PHE A 797 -9.46 -20.16 -5.79
N PRO A 798 -9.38 -20.17 -7.13
CA PRO A 798 -8.67 -21.11 -8.00
C PRO A 798 -7.20 -20.73 -8.26
N TRP A 799 -6.69 -19.76 -7.49
CA TRP A 799 -5.30 -19.35 -7.51
C TRP A 799 -4.64 -19.69 -6.17
N PRO A 800 -3.99 -20.85 -6.04
CA PRO A 800 -3.27 -21.22 -4.84
C PRO A 800 -2.00 -20.39 -4.65
N GLY A 801 -1.39 -20.58 -3.48
CA GLY A 801 -0.04 -20.17 -3.19
C GLY A 801 0.99 -20.89 -4.05
N GLY A 802 2.23 -20.44 -3.92
CA GLY A 802 3.40 -21.06 -4.53
C GLY A 802 4.59 -20.76 -3.64
N GLY A 803 5.14 -19.55 -3.79
CA GLY A 803 6.10 -19.00 -2.82
C GLY A 803 5.56 -18.99 -1.40
N THR A 804 4.36 -18.43 -1.17
CA THR A 804 3.72 -18.39 0.16
C THR A 804 3.51 -19.78 0.77
N THR A 805 3.16 -20.79 -0.04
CA THR A 805 3.04 -22.19 0.40
C THR A 805 4.40 -22.76 0.81
N CYS A 806 5.44 -22.53 0.00
CA CYS A 806 6.81 -22.92 0.34
C CYS A 806 7.29 -22.24 1.63
N ASP A 807 7.02 -20.94 1.77
CA ASP A 807 7.42 -20.13 2.92
C ASP A 807 6.73 -20.63 4.21
N ALA A 808 5.43 -20.91 4.16
CA ALA A 808 4.68 -21.47 5.28
C ALA A 808 5.26 -22.82 5.72
N LEU A 809 5.42 -23.77 4.79
CA LEU A 809 5.97 -25.10 5.07
C LEU A 809 7.42 -25.02 5.57
N TYR A 810 8.23 -24.13 5.00
CA TYR A 810 9.60 -23.87 5.45
C TYR A 810 9.63 -23.29 6.86
N MET A 811 8.64 -22.50 7.26
CA MET A 811 8.49 -22.00 8.63
C MET A 811 7.83 -22.98 9.60
N GLY A 812 7.47 -24.19 9.15
CA GLY A 812 6.84 -25.22 9.98
C GLY A 812 5.32 -25.18 9.96
N VAL A 813 4.68 -24.37 9.13
CA VAL A 813 3.22 -24.22 9.13
C VAL A 813 2.59 -25.16 8.09
N PRO A 814 1.71 -26.10 8.47
CA PRO A 814 0.98 -26.92 7.50
C PRO A 814 0.00 -26.07 6.69
N VAL A 815 -0.16 -26.42 5.40
CA VAL A 815 -1.00 -25.71 4.45
C VAL A 815 -2.15 -26.61 3.99
N ILE A 816 -3.40 -26.15 4.10
CA ILE A 816 -4.57 -26.83 3.55
C ILE A 816 -4.91 -26.23 2.19
N SER A 817 -5.09 -27.08 1.17
CA SER A 817 -5.33 -26.64 -0.21
C SER A 817 -6.50 -27.37 -0.88
N TYR A 818 -7.12 -26.73 -1.87
CA TYR A 818 -8.21 -27.26 -2.68
C TYR A 818 -7.82 -27.13 -4.16
N TYR A 819 -7.98 -28.19 -4.94
CA TYR A 819 -7.57 -28.22 -6.35
C TYR A 819 -8.59 -28.93 -7.24
N THR A 820 -8.51 -28.66 -8.55
CA THR A 820 -9.28 -29.35 -9.60
C THR A 820 -8.33 -29.90 -10.68
N GLU A 821 -8.84 -30.24 -11.86
CA GLU A 821 -8.04 -30.75 -12.97
C GLU A 821 -7.10 -29.70 -13.61
N ARG A 822 -7.37 -28.41 -13.42
CA ARG A 822 -6.61 -27.33 -14.07
C ARG A 822 -5.25 -27.14 -13.41
N HIS A 823 -4.15 -27.19 -14.18
CA HIS A 823 -2.76 -26.99 -13.74
C HIS A 823 -2.61 -25.90 -12.66
N SER A 824 -3.12 -24.69 -12.93
CA SER A 824 -2.95 -23.56 -12.01
C SER A 824 -3.53 -23.77 -10.62
N THR A 825 -4.54 -24.63 -10.48
CA THR A 825 -5.16 -24.95 -9.17
C THR A 825 -4.36 -25.99 -8.39
N ARG A 826 -3.46 -26.73 -9.05
CA ARG A 826 -2.72 -27.88 -8.49
C ARG A 826 -1.34 -27.52 -7.96
N PHE A 827 -0.96 -26.24 -8.02
CA PHE A 827 0.36 -25.77 -7.62
C PHE A 827 0.71 -26.15 -6.18
N SER A 828 -0.15 -25.83 -5.21
CA SER A 828 0.07 -26.24 -3.81
C SER A 828 -0.07 -27.75 -3.60
N TYR A 829 -0.96 -28.42 -4.33
CA TYR A 829 -1.10 -29.88 -4.29
C TYR A 829 0.21 -30.58 -4.66
N SER A 830 0.88 -30.17 -5.73
CA SER A 830 2.17 -30.74 -6.12
C SER A 830 3.24 -30.59 -5.03
N ILE A 831 3.33 -29.40 -4.41
CA ILE A 831 4.29 -29.15 -3.32
C ILE A 831 4.04 -30.12 -2.16
N LEU A 832 2.78 -30.23 -1.74
CA LEU A 832 2.37 -31.11 -0.65
C LEU A 832 2.61 -32.58 -0.98
N ALA A 833 2.26 -33.02 -2.19
CA ALA A 833 2.45 -34.40 -2.62
C ALA A 833 3.93 -34.81 -2.68
N ASN A 834 4.81 -33.93 -3.19
CA ASN A 834 6.26 -34.15 -3.19
C ASN A 834 6.86 -34.23 -1.77
N MET A 835 6.20 -33.62 -0.78
CA MET A 835 6.57 -33.74 0.63
C MET A 835 5.91 -34.91 1.37
N GLY A 836 5.10 -35.72 0.67
CA GLY A 836 4.34 -36.81 1.28
C GLY A 836 3.18 -36.35 2.16
N LEU A 837 2.56 -35.22 1.81
CA LEU A 837 1.44 -34.57 2.52
C LEU A 837 0.23 -34.33 1.61
N ALA A 838 0.04 -35.20 0.60
CA ALA A 838 -1.03 -35.06 -0.38
C ALA A 838 -2.43 -35.01 0.27
N GLU A 839 -2.59 -35.62 1.44
CA GLU A 839 -3.81 -35.61 2.25
C GLU A 839 -4.22 -34.23 2.77
N LEU A 840 -3.32 -33.24 2.76
CA LEU A 840 -3.64 -31.85 3.10
C LEU A 840 -4.25 -31.06 1.92
N ALA A 841 -4.37 -31.70 0.76
CA ALA A 841 -4.94 -31.12 -0.44
C ALA A 841 -6.16 -31.93 -0.91
N SER A 842 -7.27 -31.23 -1.12
CA SER A 842 -8.58 -31.84 -1.38
C SER A 842 -9.10 -31.55 -2.79
N GLU A 843 -9.86 -32.50 -3.36
CA GLU A 843 -10.54 -32.36 -4.68
C GLU A 843 -11.96 -31.82 -4.57
N ARG A 844 -12.47 -31.66 -3.34
CA ARG A 844 -13.79 -31.13 -3.05
C ARG A 844 -13.68 -30.07 -1.96
N MET A 845 -14.51 -29.03 -2.08
CA MET A 845 -14.54 -27.96 -1.08
C MET A 845 -14.97 -28.47 0.30
N GLU A 846 -15.86 -29.46 0.37
CA GLU A 846 -16.25 -30.05 1.66
C GLU A 846 -15.07 -30.74 2.34
N ASP A 847 -14.25 -31.47 1.57
CA ASP A 847 -13.07 -32.17 2.10
C ASP A 847 -11.98 -31.19 2.53
N TYR A 848 -11.85 -30.03 1.87
CA TYR A 848 -10.97 -28.94 2.31
C TYR A 848 -11.34 -28.46 3.72
N ILE A 849 -12.63 -28.27 3.97
CA ILE A 849 -13.16 -27.86 5.28
C ILE A 849 -12.94 -28.96 6.32
N GLU A 850 -13.27 -30.22 6.00
CA GLU A 850 -13.07 -31.36 6.90
C GLU A 850 -11.59 -31.53 7.26
N THR A 851 -10.68 -31.38 6.30
CA THR A 851 -9.23 -31.51 6.52
C THR A 851 -8.73 -30.43 7.47
N ALA A 852 -9.13 -29.17 7.26
CA ALA A 852 -8.76 -28.06 8.15
C ALA A 852 -9.30 -28.27 9.58
N VAL A 853 -10.55 -28.71 9.72
CA VAL A 853 -11.19 -28.99 11.01
C VAL A 853 -10.52 -30.18 11.72
N ALA A 854 -10.24 -31.27 10.99
CA ALA A 854 -9.60 -32.45 11.53
C ALA A 854 -8.17 -32.15 12.02
N LEU A 855 -7.40 -31.36 11.25
CA LEU A 855 -6.06 -30.96 11.66
C LEU A 855 -6.08 -30.02 12.87
N ALA A 856 -6.97 -29.03 12.87
CA ALA A 856 -7.14 -28.10 13.99
C ALA A 856 -7.59 -28.80 15.29
N GLY A 857 -8.34 -29.90 15.17
CA GLY A 857 -8.77 -30.72 16.31
C GLY A 857 -7.70 -31.67 16.86
N ASN A 858 -6.55 -31.81 16.20
CA ASN A 858 -5.48 -32.73 16.61
C ASN A 858 -4.17 -31.99 16.90
N LEU A 859 -4.10 -31.42 18.12
CA LEU A 859 -2.93 -30.65 18.56
C LEU A 859 -1.62 -31.45 18.56
N ASP A 860 -1.66 -32.77 18.81
CA ASP A 860 -0.46 -33.61 18.80
C ASP A 860 0.10 -33.77 17.38
N LEU A 861 -0.78 -34.00 16.40
CA LEU A 861 -0.38 -34.04 14.98
C LEU A 861 0.13 -32.67 14.52
N LEU A 862 -0.58 -31.60 14.86
CA LEU A 862 -0.21 -30.24 14.48
C LEU A 862 1.18 -29.88 15.02
N ASP A 863 1.43 -30.18 16.29
CA ASP A 863 2.70 -29.93 16.97
C ASP A 863 3.86 -30.78 16.41
N ALA A 864 3.59 -32.01 15.98
CA ALA A 864 4.56 -32.83 15.27
C ALA A 864 4.88 -32.24 13.88
N LEU A 865 3.87 -31.82 13.11
CA LEU A 865 4.05 -31.17 11.82
C LEU A 865 4.91 -29.90 11.95
N HIS A 866 4.62 -29.06 12.95
CA HIS A 866 5.39 -27.84 13.22
C HIS A 866 6.90 -28.07 13.35
N ARG A 867 7.29 -29.13 14.08
CA ARG A 867 8.71 -29.48 14.27
C ARG A 867 9.34 -30.14 13.05
N GLU A 868 8.57 -30.89 12.28
CA GLU A 868 9.10 -31.80 11.26
C GLU A 868 9.03 -31.25 9.83
N LEU A 869 8.15 -30.28 9.55
CA LEU A 869 7.89 -29.80 8.20
C LEU A 869 9.13 -29.23 7.51
N ARG A 870 9.93 -28.40 8.19
CA ARG A 870 11.17 -27.87 7.61
C ARG A 870 12.19 -28.99 7.28
N PRO A 871 12.55 -29.89 8.21
CA PRO A 871 13.39 -31.04 7.88
C PRO A 871 12.84 -31.90 6.73
N ARG A 872 11.54 -32.20 6.72
CA ARG A 872 10.87 -32.97 5.66
C ARG A 872 10.99 -32.26 4.31
N MET A 873 10.73 -30.95 4.27
CA MET A 873 10.83 -30.13 3.06
C MET A 873 12.25 -30.14 2.49
N LYS A 874 13.27 -29.96 3.34
CA LYS A 874 14.69 -30.01 2.94
C LYS A 874 15.11 -31.37 2.36
N ALA A 875 14.47 -32.46 2.79
CA ALA A 875 14.73 -33.80 2.30
C ALA A 875 13.86 -34.20 1.08
N SER A 876 12.91 -33.35 0.69
CA SER A 876 11.95 -33.62 -0.39
C SER A 876 12.47 -33.13 -1.75
N PRO A 877 11.89 -33.60 -2.87
CA PRO A 877 12.18 -33.08 -4.21
C PRO A 877 11.98 -31.56 -4.34
N VAL A 878 11.14 -30.94 -3.51
CA VAL A 878 10.88 -29.49 -3.54
C VAL A 878 12.12 -28.68 -3.20
N MET A 879 13.10 -29.23 -2.45
CA MET A 879 14.35 -28.54 -2.11
C MET A 879 15.61 -29.29 -2.59
N ASP A 880 15.46 -30.37 -3.36
CA ASP A 880 16.59 -31.13 -3.91
C ASP A 880 17.18 -30.43 -5.14
N GLN A 881 18.05 -29.45 -4.89
CA GLN A 881 18.67 -28.63 -5.93
C GLN A 881 19.50 -29.45 -6.92
N GLU A 882 20.29 -30.39 -6.40
CA GLU A 882 21.16 -31.23 -7.22
C GLU A 882 20.35 -32.22 -8.06
N GLY A 883 19.35 -32.87 -7.47
CA GLY A 883 18.45 -33.76 -8.21
C GLY A 883 17.68 -33.02 -9.29
N TYR A 884 17.10 -31.87 -8.95
CA TYR A 884 16.29 -31.07 -9.86
C TYR A 884 17.07 -30.60 -11.09
N ILE A 885 18.28 -30.02 -10.91
CA ILE A 885 19.05 -29.54 -12.05
C ILE A 885 19.57 -30.70 -12.92
N ARG A 886 19.97 -31.83 -12.32
CA ARG A 886 20.40 -33.02 -13.08
C ARG A 886 19.27 -33.61 -13.90
N GLU A 887 18.05 -33.67 -13.36
CA GLU A 887 16.85 -34.11 -14.08
C GLU A 887 16.59 -33.18 -15.28
N MET A 888 16.58 -31.86 -15.04
CA MET A 888 16.38 -30.86 -16.09
C MET A 888 17.44 -30.94 -17.20
N GLU A 889 18.71 -31.10 -16.84
CA GLU A 889 19.79 -31.27 -17.79
C GLU A 889 19.69 -32.58 -18.59
N GLY A 890 19.21 -33.65 -17.96
CA GLY A 890 18.85 -34.88 -18.65
C GLY A 890 17.80 -34.62 -19.74
N CYS A 891 16.76 -33.86 -19.41
CA CYS A 891 15.74 -33.43 -20.37
C CYS A 891 16.34 -32.56 -21.49
N TYR A 892 17.20 -31.60 -21.17
CA TYR A 892 17.88 -30.76 -22.18
C TYR A 892 18.68 -31.61 -23.17
N ARG A 893 19.48 -32.57 -22.70
CA ARG A 893 20.26 -33.45 -23.56
C ARG A 893 19.36 -34.30 -24.46
N ALA A 894 18.28 -34.85 -23.91
CA ALA A 894 17.34 -35.69 -24.66
C ALA A 894 16.62 -34.91 -25.78
N ILE A 895 16.09 -33.73 -25.45
CA ILE A 895 15.38 -32.87 -26.41
C ILE A 895 16.34 -32.34 -27.47
N TRP A 896 17.56 -31.93 -27.08
CA TRP A 896 18.59 -31.49 -28.02
C TRP A 896 19.00 -32.59 -28.99
N ALA A 897 19.25 -33.81 -28.50
CA ALA A 897 19.60 -34.94 -29.36
C ALA A 897 18.49 -35.29 -30.36
N GLN A 898 17.22 -35.22 -29.93
CA GLN A 898 16.07 -35.42 -30.81
C GLN A 898 16.01 -34.36 -31.91
N TRP A 899 16.22 -33.09 -31.57
CA TRP A 899 16.25 -32.00 -32.55
C TRP A 899 17.39 -32.16 -33.55
N GLN A 900 18.60 -32.50 -33.10
CA GLN A 900 19.75 -32.73 -33.99
C GLN A 900 19.48 -33.86 -34.99
N ALA A 901 18.94 -34.99 -34.53
CA ALA A 901 18.59 -36.11 -35.40
C ALA A 901 17.54 -35.71 -36.46
N HIS A 902 16.57 -34.87 -36.10
CA HIS A 902 15.59 -34.36 -37.05
C HIS A 902 16.20 -33.37 -38.04
N ALA A 903 17.04 -32.44 -37.57
CA ALA A 903 17.71 -31.45 -38.42
C ALA A 903 18.71 -32.08 -39.41
N GLU A 904 19.30 -33.23 -39.08
CA GLU A 904 20.15 -34.01 -40.00
C GLU A 904 19.35 -34.81 -41.04
N SER A 905 18.05 -35.04 -40.79
CA SER A 905 17.15 -35.81 -41.67
C SER A 905 16.42 -34.97 -42.73
N ILE A 906 16.45 -33.64 -42.58
CA ILE A 906 15.88 -32.63 -43.49
C ILE A 906 17.01 -32.03 -44.32
#